data_AF-A0A3A9GFS8-F1
#
_entry.id   AF-A0A3A9GFS8-F1
#
_cell.length_a   1.000
_cell.length_b   1.000
_cell.length_c   1.000
_cell.angle_alpha   90.00
_cell.angle_beta   90.00
_cell.angle_gamma   90.00
#
_symmetry.space_group_name_H-M   'P 1'
#
loop_
_entity.id
_entity.type
_entity.pdbx_description
1 polymer ?
#
loop_
_entity_poly.entity_id
_entity_poly.type
_entity_poly.pdbx_seq_one_letter_code
_entity_poly.pdbx_strand_id
1 'polypeptide(L)'
;MLTLICVLFLGCTAYFLYTNNSGIASVFATLMGIPLTIGITLWSFIFSKLQKEVLIERYLNDEHFVDRDAEYVKLMNLIQSGQEKIIYISGNFGMGKTLFMKMSCDRINYADRKKWKSYAAFYYNNNHTKTIMQALSNKFCGQSNTSITDISKRLNNATFKKNSILFIDNIYEIDLIECIEFAKAFINCNKNNQVVIAVDSNNNTFHIYPGKFGETEIKLLAHSYNIKIEQAERCEISELSNGYPVYARYSVEAYTKGIKIVDYNNLENYIEELINSLNNLEKASLSLIICFSQLLQDGVETGVVCSIDNCITRPILKRLVTHSLINLYKDKVYSDKLISRKCMDFLSEYINESYYKIYQYYKGIYDTDYIALVAALKSNFEYDHTLVKEILHRQYIDNNFYLLIDIGELEFSGQINPHLRENKECWTYVRYYYLKSLLELGLYDKAREVVDNYDNYFNLMTINCDIDFEYQYLLIDLDHLTNYLKNAVTFSHALFEKATSKEQKIKCQYLYAHCLRHLGEDLDQAYTIFTSLANDTNFKDNKIRIRSIYSAASIKMFQGDSSYSYEESFGKVEQIIFEDSRNEVWRPYVARHKAIYEYKVCKNFEMAEQVLQETIHLLEVTQLRIKYDIYFELGELYRIWNNNTNNYTKSINYYLEAVQFAKRVNDYNLQSTSQLGIMLLSIKYGYKTDNDILKSIISRTYNIGLNINYNYAMYVKYLIENESIPKETVSYWRKMQYSDLFFYPRKVNLRNAISN
;
A
#
# COMPACT_ATOMS: atom_id res chain seq x y z
N MET A 1 7.87 26.91 33.94
CA MET A 1 7.20 27.86 34.84
C MET A 1 6.86 27.22 36.19
N LEU A 2 6.07 26.13 36.24
CA LEU A 2 5.74 25.41 37.48
C LEU A 2 6.97 24.92 38.26
N THR A 3 7.97 24.37 37.58
CA THR A 3 9.26 23.94 38.19
C THR A 3 10.03 25.09 38.82
N LEU A 4 9.99 26.27 38.18
CA LEU A 4 10.64 27.47 38.69
C LEU A 4 9.92 28.00 39.94
N ILE A 5 8.59 27.91 39.95
CA ILE A 5 7.74 28.24 41.12
C ILE A 5 8.02 27.26 42.28
N CYS A 6 8.13 25.95 42.02
CA CYS A 6 8.46 24.97 43.05
C CYS A 6 9.85 25.18 43.65
N VAL A 7 10.86 25.50 42.83
CA VAL A 7 12.23 25.78 43.28
C VAL A 7 12.30 27.10 44.07
N LEU A 8 11.63 28.15 43.60
CA LEU A 8 11.52 29.42 44.33
C LEU A 8 10.79 29.25 45.67
N PHE A 9 9.69 28.48 45.68
CA PHE A 9 8.95 28.18 46.90
C PHE A 9 9.83 27.38 47.88
N LEU A 10 10.49 26.31 47.44
CA LEU A 10 11.43 25.54 48.27
C LEU A 10 12.57 26.42 48.83
N GLY A 11 13.15 27.29 47.99
CA GLY A 11 14.21 28.21 48.38
C GLY A 11 13.76 29.24 49.42
N CYS A 12 12.59 29.87 49.21
CA CYS A 12 12.01 30.83 50.15
C CYS A 12 11.66 30.17 51.49
N THR A 13 11.08 28.97 51.46
CA THR A 13 10.68 28.24 52.67
C THR A 13 11.90 27.74 53.45
N ALA A 14 12.97 27.31 52.77
CA ALA A 14 14.23 26.92 53.40
C ALA A 14 14.97 28.12 54.01
N TYR A 15 14.98 29.26 53.32
CA TYR A 15 15.54 30.51 53.84
C TYR A 15 14.78 30.99 55.08
N PHE A 16 13.44 30.91 55.08
CA PHE A 16 12.62 31.31 56.22
C PHE A 16 12.82 30.40 57.44
N LEU A 17 12.98 29.08 57.22
CA LEU A 17 13.33 28.11 58.27
C LEU A 17 14.73 28.33 58.85
N TYR A 18 15.70 28.75 58.02
CA TYR A 18 17.04 29.10 58.47
C TYR A 18 17.04 30.33 59.39
N THR A 19 16.14 31.28 59.15
CA THR A 19 16.06 32.54 59.94
C THR A 19 15.21 32.46 61.21
N ASN A 20 14.35 31.46 61.41
CA ASN A 20 13.41 31.39 62.54
C ASN A 20 13.48 30.06 63.31
N ASN A 21 13.69 30.15 64.64
CA ASN A 21 13.92 28.99 65.52
C ASN A 21 12.67 28.10 65.72
N SER A 22 12.71 26.92 65.10
CA SER A 22 12.35 25.56 65.56
C SER A 22 11.07 25.24 66.37
N GLY A 23 9.97 26.01 66.23
CA GLY A 23 8.65 25.58 66.75
C GLY A 23 7.70 24.92 65.72
N ILE A 24 7.90 25.21 64.42
CA ILE A 24 6.92 24.93 63.34
C ILE A 24 7.53 24.04 62.24
N ALA A 25 8.70 23.44 62.50
CA ALA A 25 9.47 22.68 61.51
C ALA A 25 8.69 21.51 60.88
N SER A 26 7.78 20.87 61.63
CA SER A 26 6.95 19.77 61.11
C SER A 26 5.91 20.24 60.08
N VAL A 27 5.25 21.38 60.30
CA VAL A 27 4.26 21.95 59.37
C VAL A 27 4.93 22.39 58.07
N PHE A 28 6.13 22.95 58.15
CA PHE A 28 6.90 23.35 56.98
C PHE A 28 7.51 22.18 56.22
N ALA A 29 7.91 21.09 56.90
CA ALA A 29 8.33 19.85 56.24
C ALA A 29 7.18 19.26 55.40
N THR A 30 5.95 19.28 55.92
CA THR A 30 4.75 18.85 55.18
C THR A 30 4.44 19.78 53.99
N LEU A 31 4.58 21.10 54.18
CA LEU A 31 4.43 22.10 53.11
C LEU A 31 5.53 22.02 52.04
N MET A 32 6.73 21.54 52.36
CA MET A 32 7.77 21.22 51.37
C MET A 32 7.49 19.88 50.67
N GLY A 33 6.93 18.91 51.38
CA GLY A 33 6.61 17.57 50.85
C GLY A 33 5.58 17.59 49.72
N ILE A 34 4.56 18.46 49.79
CA ILE A 34 3.52 18.56 48.75
C ILE A 34 4.09 19.03 47.39
N PRO A 35 4.79 20.18 47.27
CA PRO A 35 5.43 20.60 46.02
C PRO A 35 6.52 19.63 45.56
N LEU A 36 7.26 19.01 46.47
CA LEU A 36 8.31 18.03 46.12
C LEU A 36 7.68 16.78 45.51
N THR A 37 6.57 16.28 46.08
CA THR A 37 5.83 15.12 45.56
C THR A 37 5.19 15.43 44.21
N ILE A 38 4.60 16.63 44.05
CA ILE A 38 4.08 17.10 42.75
C ILE A 38 5.24 17.20 41.74
N GLY A 39 6.38 17.76 42.14
CA GLY A 39 7.56 17.88 41.28
C GLY A 39 8.11 16.53 40.86
N ILE A 40 8.26 15.59 41.79
CA ILE A 40 8.73 14.23 41.53
C ILE A 40 7.74 13.47 40.65
N THR A 41 6.43 13.56 40.90
CA THR A 41 5.42 12.90 40.05
C THR A 41 5.39 13.51 38.65
N LEU A 42 5.53 14.85 38.51
CA LEU A 42 5.65 15.50 37.20
C LEU A 42 6.94 15.07 36.48
N TRP A 43 8.07 15.00 37.21
CA TRP A 43 9.34 14.54 36.67
C TRP A 43 9.30 13.06 36.29
N SER A 44 8.68 12.20 37.09
CA SER A 44 8.47 10.78 36.79
C SER A 44 7.52 10.59 35.60
N PHE A 45 6.50 11.44 35.46
CA PHE A 45 5.61 11.46 34.28
C PHE A 45 6.32 11.97 33.02
N ILE A 46 7.16 12.99 33.16
CA ILE A 46 8.02 13.48 32.07
C ILE A 46 9.08 12.42 31.72
N PHE A 47 9.67 11.76 32.72
CA PHE A 47 10.66 10.69 32.55
C PHE A 47 10.06 9.41 31.98
N SER A 48 8.82 9.05 32.31
CA SER A 48 8.11 7.93 31.69
C SER A 48 7.72 8.26 30.25
N LYS A 49 7.39 9.52 29.92
CA LYS A 49 7.34 10.01 28.53
C LYS A 49 8.71 10.03 27.83
N LEU A 50 9.81 10.10 28.58
CA LEU A 50 11.19 10.07 28.09
C LEU A 50 11.81 8.67 28.12
N GLN A 51 11.10 7.61 28.55
CA GLN A 51 11.55 6.23 28.31
C GLN A 51 11.61 6.05 26.79
N LYS A 52 12.80 6.28 26.25
CA LYS A 52 13.13 6.16 24.84
C LYS A 52 13.06 4.69 24.48
N GLU A 53 11.91 4.25 24.00
CA GLU A 53 12.00 3.37 22.83
C GLU A 53 12.79 4.14 21.76
N VAL A 54 13.93 3.60 21.36
CA VAL A 54 14.82 4.25 20.41
C VAL A 54 14.20 4.12 19.02
N LEU A 55 13.25 5.00 18.70
CA LEU A 55 12.62 5.05 17.38
C LEU A 55 13.54 5.67 16.32
N ILE A 56 14.55 6.44 16.76
CA ILE A 56 15.56 7.08 15.92
C ILE A 56 16.92 6.50 16.27
N GLU A 57 17.48 5.79 15.32
CA GLU A 57 18.81 5.19 15.39
C GLU A 57 19.75 5.85 14.37
N ARG A 58 21.06 5.62 14.50
CA ARG A 58 22.00 5.92 13.41
C ARG A 58 21.94 4.80 12.39
N TYR A 59 21.56 5.14 11.16
CA TYR A 59 21.31 4.18 10.11
C TYR A 59 22.47 4.03 9.12
N LEU A 60 23.18 5.11 8.82
CA LEU A 60 24.32 5.06 7.92
C LEU A 60 25.44 4.31 8.63
N ASN A 61 25.82 3.20 8.04
CA ASN A 61 26.90 2.37 8.51
C ASN A 61 27.81 2.00 7.34
N ASP A 62 28.53 3.01 6.86
CA ASP A 62 29.46 2.88 5.76
C ASP A 62 30.62 3.85 5.97
N GLU A 63 31.80 3.31 6.30
CA GLU A 63 33.02 4.10 6.52
C GLU A 63 33.57 4.69 5.21
N HIS A 64 33.16 4.12 4.07
CA HIS A 64 33.66 4.47 2.74
C HIS A 64 32.61 5.19 1.89
N PHE A 65 31.61 5.80 2.52
CA PHE A 65 30.55 6.54 1.83
C PHE A 65 31.13 7.74 1.05
N VAL A 66 30.81 7.82 -0.24
CA VAL A 66 31.10 8.99 -1.08
C VAL A 66 29.93 9.96 -0.98
N ASP A 67 30.22 11.21 -0.63
CA ASP A 67 29.18 12.21 -0.38
C ASP A 67 28.34 12.51 -1.64
N ARG A 68 27.06 12.79 -1.41
CA ARG A 68 26.04 13.15 -2.40
C ARG A 68 25.41 14.50 -2.04
N ASP A 69 26.27 15.47 -1.78
CA ASP A 69 25.91 16.79 -1.24
C ASP A 69 24.93 17.54 -2.16
N ALA A 70 25.09 17.42 -3.48
CA ALA A 70 24.19 18.07 -4.44
C ALA A 70 22.75 17.52 -4.33
N GLU A 71 22.60 16.19 -4.28
CA GLU A 71 21.31 15.54 -4.08
C GLU A 71 20.74 15.83 -2.69
N TYR A 72 21.59 15.89 -1.66
CA TYR A 72 21.17 16.24 -0.30
C TYR A 72 20.65 17.68 -0.19
N VAL A 73 21.32 18.64 -0.82
CA VAL A 73 20.86 20.04 -0.88
C VAL A 73 19.52 20.14 -1.60
N LYS A 74 19.34 19.38 -2.70
CA LYS A 74 18.05 19.30 -3.40
C LYS A 74 16.94 18.75 -2.50
N LEU A 75 17.19 17.66 -1.79
CA LEU A 75 16.25 17.09 -0.81
C LEU A 75 15.90 18.10 0.29
N MET A 76 16.92 18.79 0.83
CA MET A 76 16.74 19.82 1.86
C MET A 76 15.81 20.92 1.38
N ASN A 77 16.01 21.43 0.16
CA ASN A 77 15.19 22.49 -0.41
C ASN A 77 13.73 22.04 -0.60
N LEU A 78 13.50 20.83 -1.09
CA LEU A 78 12.16 20.27 -1.26
C LEU A 78 11.43 20.17 0.08
N ILE A 79 12.07 19.56 1.09
CA ILE A 79 11.50 19.39 2.43
C ILE A 79 11.18 20.75 3.09
N GLN A 80 12.10 21.72 3.01
CA GLN A 80 11.94 23.01 3.67
C GLN A 80 10.97 23.96 2.95
N SER A 81 10.80 23.81 1.63
CA SER A 81 9.80 24.58 0.87
C SER A 81 8.37 24.32 1.36
N GLY A 82 8.10 23.08 1.81
CA GLY A 82 6.79 22.63 2.26
C GLY A 82 5.70 22.57 1.18
N GLN A 83 6.02 22.90 -0.08
CA GLN A 83 5.08 22.83 -1.21
C GLN A 83 4.69 21.38 -1.53
N GLU A 84 5.68 20.50 -1.50
CA GLU A 84 5.49 19.06 -1.66
C GLU A 84 5.74 18.35 -0.33
N LYS A 85 4.80 17.49 0.06
CA LYS A 85 4.91 16.70 1.30
C LYS A 85 5.24 15.23 1.04
N ILE A 86 5.16 14.78 -0.20
CA ILE A 86 5.56 13.44 -0.63
C ILE A 86 6.64 13.63 -1.69
N ILE A 87 7.85 13.19 -1.39
CA ILE A 87 9.04 13.38 -2.21
C ILE A 87 9.53 12.01 -2.67
N TYR A 88 9.81 11.86 -3.96
CA TYR A 88 10.25 10.59 -4.52
C TYR A 88 11.74 10.61 -4.89
N ILE A 89 12.42 9.53 -4.53
CA ILE A 89 13.77 9.20 -4.97
C ILE A 89 13.68 7.95 -5.84
N SER A 90 14.31 7.97 -7.00
CA SER A 90 14.28 6.85 -7.95
C SER A 90 15.66 6.48 -8.45
N GLY A 91 15.76 5.31 -9.08
CA GLY A 91 17.00 4.78 -9.63
C GLY A 91 17.05 3.27 -9.56
N ASN A 92 17.96 2.68 -10.32
CA ASN A 92 18.10 1.23 -10.41
C ASN A 92 18.69 0.62 -9.13
N PHE A 93 18.66 -0.72 -9.02
CA PHE A 93 19.41 -1.43 -7.98
C PHE A 93 20.88 -1.00 -8.01
N GLY A 94 21.49 -0.87 -6.83
CA GLY A 94 22.90 -0.50 -6.70
C GLY A 94 23.25 0.97 -6.96
N MET A 95 22.28 1.85 -7.29
CA MET A 95 22.52 3.29 -7.45
C MET A 95 22.76 4.06 -6.14
N GLY A 96 22.74 3.38 -4.99
CA GLY A 96 23.04 4.00 -3.69
C GLY A 96 21.87 4.74 -3.04
N LYS A 97 20.62 4.48 -3.47
CA LYS A 97 19.39 5.07 -2.89
C LYS A 97 19.31 4.84 -1.38
N THR A 98 19.46 3.59 -0.93
CA THR A 98 19.41 3.22 0.49
C THR A 98 20.48 3.93 1.33
N LEU A 99 21.72 4.01 0.83
CA LEU A 99 22.79 4.74 1.50
C LEU A 99 22.47 6.24 1.58
N PHE A 100 21.94 6.83 0.49
CA PHE A 100 21.51 8.23 0.46
C PHE A 100 20.37 8.51 1.46
N MET A 101 19.37 7.62 1.55
CA MET A 101 18.25 7.72 2.51
C MET A 101 18.75 7.67 3.96
N LYS A 102 19.59 6.67 4.28
CA LYS A 102 20.19 6.49 5.61
C LYS A 102 21.07 7.68 6.01
N MET A 103 21.91 8.15 5.09
CA MET A 103 22.75 9.33 5.27
C MET A 103 21.90 10.58 5.52
N SER A 104 20.84 10.79 4.73
CA SER A 104 19.95 11.93 4.88
C SER A 104 19.26 11.95 6.25
N CYS A 105 18.73 10.80 6.69
CA CYS A 105 18.18 10.62 8.04
C CYS A 105 19.18 10.98 9.13
N ASP A 106 20.41 10.46 9.02
CA ASP A 106 21.44 10.68 10.02
C ASP A 106 21.93 12.13 10.07
N ARG A 107 22.02 12.80 8.90
CA ARG A 107 22.33 14.23 8.86
C ARG A 107 21.24 15.06 9.50
N ILE A 108 19.96 14.77 9.22
CA ILE A 108 18.82 15.49 9.83
C ILE A 108 18.84 15.34 11.35
N ASN A 109 19.02 14.11 11.86
CA ASN A 109 18.88 13.82 13.29
C ASN A 109 20.16 14.09 14.11
N TYR A 110 21.35 13.96 13.51
CA TYR A 110 22.63 13.94 14.24
C TYR A 110 23.65 14.95 13.75
N ALA A 111 23.99 14.97 12.45
CA ALA A 111 25.12 15.78 11.96
C ALA A 111 24.77 17.26 11.77
N ASP A 112 23.67 17.55 11.08
CA ASP A 112 23.23 18.90 10.69
C ASP A 112 22.13 19.45 11.61
N ARG A 113 22.16 19.08 12.90
CA ARG A 113 21.14 19.45 13.91
C ARG A 113 20.79 20.93 13.97
N LYS A 114 21.74 21.81 13.67
CA LYS A 114 21.52 23.26 13.66
C LYS A 114 20.63 23.71 12.49
N LYS A 115 20.77 23.07 11.31
CA LYS A 115 19.94 23.32 10.13
C LYS A 115 18.55 22.69 10.29
N TRP A 116 18.48 21.53 10.96
CA TRP A 116 17.26 20.72 11.11
C TRP A 116 16.61 20.83 12.50
N LYS A 117 16.74 21.96 13.19
CA LYS A 117 16.31 22.11 14.59
C LYS A 117 14.85 21.77 14.85
N SER A 118 13.96 21.96 13.88
CA SER A 118 12.52 21.72 14.00
C SER A 118 12.06 20.38 13.44
N TYR A 119 12.98 19.54 12.93
CA TYR A 119 12.65 18.30 12.22
C TYR A 119 13.17 17.08 12.98
N ALA A 120 12.45 15.97 12.82
CA ALA A 120 12.87 14.62 13.14
C ALA A 120 12.66 13.72 11.91
N ALA A 121 13.63 12.86 11.60
CA ALA A 121 13.52 11.89 10.53
C ALA A 121 13.42 10.47 11.09
N PHE A 122 12.52 9.67 10.52
CA PHE A 122 12.31 8.27 10.84
C PHE A 122 12.57 7.43 9.59
N TYR A 123 13.26 6.31 9.71
CA TYR A 123 13.60 5.46 8.57
C TYR A 123 12.91 4.11 8.67
N TYR A 124 12.35 3.63 7.56
CA TYR A 124 11.80 2.30 7.40
C TYR A 124 12.31 1.68 6.09
N ASN A 125 12.80 0.44 6.17
CA ASN A 125 13.17 -0.36 5.01
C ASN A 125 12.06 -1.37 4.77
N ASN A 126 11.40 -1.30 3.62
CA ASN A 126 10.36 -2.24 3.25
C ASN A 126 10.97 -3.59 2.89
N ASN A 127 10.43 -4.67 3.46
CA ASN A 127 10.89 -6.03 3.20
C ASN A 127 9.98 -6.80 2.23
N HIS A 128 8.93 -6.16 1.69
CA HIS A 128 8.02 -6.74 0.71
C HIS A 128 7.31 -8.02 1.19
N THR A 129 6.99 -8.11 2.49
CA THR A 129 6.21 -9.23 3.03
C THR A 129 4.80 -8.81 3.42
N LYS A 130 4.70 -7.67 4.12
CA LYS A 130 3.48 -7.09 4.69
C LYS A 130 3.11 -5.82 3.96
N THR A 131 1.84 -5.44 4.08
CA THR A 131 1.39 -4.09 3.67
C THR A 131 2.22 -3.01 4.37
N ILE A 132 2.42 -1.88 3.69
CA ILE A 132 3.22 -0.76 4.20
C ILE A 132 2.69 -0.27 5.55
N MET A 133 1.37 -0.17 5.70
CA MET A 133 0.75 0.22 6.96
C MET A 133 1.08 -0.75 8.09
N GLN A 134 0.89 -2.05 7.89
CA GLN A 134 1.17 -3.06 8.92
C GLN A 134 2.64 -3.10 9.30
N ALA A 135 3.53 -2.96 8.32
CA ALA A 135 4.95 -3.02 8.57
C ALA A 135 5.46 -1.81 9.37
N LEU A 136 4.96 -0.61 9.06
CA LEU A 136 5.20 0.61 9.83
C LEU A 136 4.57 0.55 11.24
N SER A 137 3.36 0.00 11.33
CA SER A 137 2.66 -0.26 12.58
C SER A 137 3.47 -1.16 13.51
N ASN A 138 3.95 -2.30 13.00
CA ASN A 138 4.80 -3.21 13.74
C ASN A 138 6.09 -2.51 14.21
N LYS A 139 6.75 -1.76 13.31
CA LYS A 139 8.03 -1.12 13.61
C LYS A 139 7.93 -0.02 14.67
N PHE A 140 6.93 0.87 14.55
CA PHE A 140 6.89 2.09 15.36
C PHE A 140 5.90 2.02 16.52
N CYS A 141 4.94 1.10 16.48
CA CYS A 141 3.89 0.95 17.49
C CYS A 141 3.90 -0.43 18.18
N GLY A 142 4.63 -1.42 17.66
CA GLY A 142 4.72 -2.77 18.23
C GLY A 142 3.44 -3.61 18.09
N GLN A 143 2.49 -3.16 17.28
CA GLN A 143 1.21 -3.83 17.01
C GLN A 143 0.95 -3.82 15.50
N SER A 144 0.29 -4.84 14.95
CA SER A 144 0.06 -4.95 13.50
C SER A 144 -1.10 -4.11 12.95
N ASN A 145 -2.08 -3.79 13.81
CA ASN A 145 -3.35 -3.18 13.41
C ASN A 145 -3.51 -1.73 13.87
N THR A 146 -2.40 -1.00 14.07
CA THR A 146 -2.46 0.41 14.50
C THR A 146 -2.88 1.30 13.33
N SER A 147 -3.78 2.25 13.59
CA SER A 147 -4.24 3.20 12.57
C SER A 147 -3.12 4.13 12.12
N ILE A 148 -3.20 4.65 10.89
CA ILE A 148 -2.25 5.65 10.36
C ILE A 148 -2.21 6.90 11.25
N THR A 149 -3.36 7.28 11.80
CA THR A 149 -3.48 8.38 12.77
C THR A 149 -2.64 8.13 14.01
N ASP A 150 -2.64 6.91 14.54
CA ASP A 150 -1.88 6.56 15.74
C ASP A 150 -0.39 6.38 15.45
N ILE A 151 -0.02 5.86 14.27
CA ILE A 151 1.37 5.89 13.77
C ILE A 151 1.86 7.35 13.69
N SER A 152 1.07 8.24 13.08
CA SER A 152 1.38 9.67 13.00
C SER A 152 1.53 10.31 14.38
N LYS A 153 0.63 10.05 15.33
CA LYS A 153 0.75 10.53 16.70
C LYS A 153 2.01 9.99 17.37
N ARG A 154 2.31 8.69 17.22
CA ARG A 154 3.49 8.06 17.82
C ARG A 154 4.77 8.71 17.32
N LEU A 155 4.93 8.89 16.01
CA LEU A 155 6.10 9.53 15.42
C LEU A 155 6.23 11.01 15.84
N ASN A 156 5.13 11.78 15.80
CA ASN A 156 5.16 13.18 16.23
C ASN A 156 5.43 13.33 17.73
N ASN A 157 4.99 12.40 18.57
CA ASN A 157 5.23 12.43 20.02
C ASN A 157 6.58 11.85 20.43
N ALA A 158 7.22 11.05 19.56
CA ALA A 158 8.52 10.44 19.82
C ALA A 158 9.64 11.48 19.99
N THR A 159 9.46 12.68 19.42
CA THR A 159 10.42 13.78 19.55
C THR A 159 9.72 15.08 19.91
N PHE A 160 10.43 16.01 20.56
CA PHE A 160 9.94 17.38 20.78
C PHE A 160 10.06 18.26 19.52
N LYS A 161 10.17 17.67 18.32
CA LYS A 161 10.34 18.39 17.06
C LYS A 161 8.96 18.68 16.46
N LYS A 162 8.88 19.79 15.72
CA LYS A 162 7.62 20.25 15.13
C LYS A 162 7.22 19.42 13.92
N ASN A 163 8.20 19.04 13.10
CA ASN A 163 8.02 18.38 11.81
C ASN A 163 8.57 16.95 11.87
N SER A 164 7.82 16.02 11.29
CA SER A 164 8.17 14.61 11.21
C SER A 164 8.34 14.21 9.74
N ILE A 165 9.49 13.65 9.40
CA ILE A 165 9.78 13.16 8.06
C ILE A 165 9.90 11.64 8.14
N LEU A 166 9.07 10.92 7.39
CA LEU A 166 9.14 9.48 7.28
C LEU A 166 9.81 9.08 5.98
N PHE A 167 10.97 8.43 6.08
CA PHE A 167 11.70 7.84 4.97
C PHE A 167 11.27 6.39 4.81
N ILE A 168 10.69 6.05 3.67
CA ILE A 168 10.27 4.71 3.28
C ILE A 168 11.16 4.26 2.12
N ASP A 169 11.99 3.26 2.37
CA ASP A 169 12.99 2.74 1.44
C ASP A 169 12.57 1.38 0.87
N ASN A 170 13.18 0.99 -0.26
CA ASN A 170 12.97 -0.30 -0.93
C ASN A 170 11.51 -0.56 -1.36
N ILE A 171 10.87 0.44 -1.99
CA ILE A 171 9.52 0.30 -2.56
C ILE A 171 9.60 -0.25 -3.97
N TYR A 172 9.00 -1.44 -4.17
CA TYR A 172 8.82 -2.05 -5.46
C TYR A 172 7.69 -1.36 -6.24
N GLU A 173 7.68 -1.52 -7.57
CA GLU A 173 6.64 -0.92 -8.42
C GLU A 173 5.22 -1.37 -8.02
N ILE A 174 5.07 -2.65 -7.66
CA ILE A 174 3.80 -3.22 -7.19
C ILE A 174 3.34 -2.67 -5.82
N ASP A 175 4.28 -2.16 -5.01
CA ASP A 175 4.01 -1.58 -3.68
C ASP A 175 3.65 -0.09 -3.78
N LEU A 176 3.99 0.54 -4.90
CA LEU A 176 3.97 1.99 -5.04
C LEU A 176 2.58 2.59 -4.81
N ILE A 177 1.54 1.95 -5.34
CA ILE A 177 0.15 2.43 -5.17
C ILE A 177 -0.24 2.45 -3.68
N GLU A 178 0.05 1.36 -2.95
CA GLU A 178 -0.26 1.25 -1.53
C GLU A 178 0.54 2.27 -0.71
N CYS A 179 1.83 2.42 -1.02
CA CYS A 179 2.73 3.38 -0.38
C CYS A 179 2.27 4.83 -0.58
N ILE A 180 1.79 5.19 -1.78
CA ILE A 180 1.24 6.51 -2.07
C ILE A 180 -0.02 6.77 -1.25
N GLU A 181 -0.93 5.81 -1.17
CA GLU A 181 -2.16 5.97 -0.38
C GLU A 181 -1.87 6.05 1.11
N PHE A 182 -0.88 5.31 1.62
CA PHE A 182 -0.35 5.48 2.96
C PHE A 182 0.19 6.90 3.17
N ALA A 183 1.06 7.37 2.27
CA ALA A 183 1.74 8.65 2.40
C ALA A 183 0.74 9.81 2.39
N LYS A 184 -0.27 9.77 1.52
CA LYS A 184 -1.38 10.74 1.49
C LYS A 184 -2.13 10.78 2.81
N ALA A 185 -2.50 9.61 3.35
CA ALA A 185 -3.17 9.53 4.64
C ALA A 185 -2.31 10.08 5.78
N PHE A 186 -1.03 9.71 5.80
CA PHE A 186 -0.08 10.13 6.84
C PHE A 186 0.15 11.65 6.87
N ILE A 187 0.24 12.32 5.70
CA ILE A 187 0.38 13.78 5.64
C ILE A 187 -0.91 14.53 6.01
N ASN A 188 -2.07 13.88 5.86
CA ASN A 188 -3.37 14.42 6.26
C ASN A 188 -3.58 14.32 7.78
N CYS A 189 -3.00 13.31 8.45
CA CYS A 189 -3.07 13.20 9.91
C CYS A 189 -2.45 14.40 10.64
N ASN A 190 -1.40 15.02 10.08
CA ASN A 190 -0.76 16.19 10.65
C ASN A 190 -0.06 17.01 9.56
N LYS A 191 -0.37 18.31 9.48
CA LYS A 191 0.19 19.22 8.47
C LYS A 191 1.72 19.31 8.46
N ASN A 192 2.39 18.97 9.55
CA ASN A 192 3.86 18.97 9.67
C ASN A 192 4.50 17.62 9.29
N ASN A 193 3.71 16.63 8.88
CA ASN A 193 4.22 15.36 8.38
C ASN A 193 4.66 15.49 6.92
N GLN A 194 5.77 14.85 6.60
CA GLN A 194 6.27 14.67 5.23
C GLN A 194 6.76 13.23 5.05
N VAL A 195 6.75 12.75 3.82
CA VAL A 195 7.18 11.40 3.45
C VAL A 195 8.19 11.47 2.30
N VAL A 196 9.28 10.71 2.42
CA VAL A 196 10.27 10.52 1.37
C VAL A 196 10.24 9.04 0.98
N ILE A 197 9.97 8.75 -0.29
CA ILE A 197 9.79 7.39 -0.81
C ILE A 197 10.92 7.08 -1.79
N ALA A 198 11.69 6.03 -1.54
CA ALA A 198 12.66 5.52 -2.50
C ALA A 198 12.07 4.33 -3.28
N VAL A 199 11.93 4.50 -4.59
CA VAL A 199 11.29 3.53 -5.50
C VAL A 199 12.34 2.90 -6.41
N ASP A 200 12.25 1.59 -6.58
CA ASP A 200 13.00 0.86 -7.60
C ASP A 200 12.30 1.04 -8.96
N SER A 201 12.63 2.12 -9.66
CA SER A 201 12.05 2.44 -10.96
C SER A 201 13.08 3.09 -11.89
N ASN A 202 12.92 2.80 -13.18
CA ASN A 202 13.69 3.40 -14.27
C ASN A 202 13.11 4.74 -14.75
N ASN A 203 11.99 5.20 -14.17
CA ASN A 203 11.34 6.42 -14.61
C ASN A 203 12.09 7.67 -14.12
N ASN A 204 12.47 8.58 -15.01
CA ASN A 204 13.25 9.77 -14.67
C ASN A 204 12.38 10.95 -14.18
N THR A 205 11.06 10.78 -14.04
CA THR A 205 10.13 11.88 -13.65
C THR A 205 10.05 12.13 -12.14
N PHE A 206 10.83 11.44 -11.31
CA PHE A 206 10.82 11.63 -9.88
C PHE A 206 11.69 12.81 -9.43
N HIS A 207 11.47 13.28 -8.20
CA HIS A 207 12.12 14.49 -7.68
C HIS A 207 13.64 14.38 -7.62
N ILE A 208 14.15 13.22 -7.20
CA ILE A 208 15.60 12.99 -7.03
C ILE A 208 16.00 11.68 -7.70
N TYR A 209 17.11 11.72 -8.43
CA TYR A 209 17.76 10.57 -9.06
C TYR A 209 19.24 10.61 -8.69
N PRO A 210 19.75 9.71 -7.83
CA PRO A 210 21.16 9.68 -7.45
C PRO A 210 22.05 9.56 -8.69
N GLY A 211 23.07 10.42 -8.78
CA GLY A 211 24.00 10.43 -9.91
C GLY A 211 24.82 9.15 -10.05
N LYS A 212 25.24 8.85 -11.28
CA LYS A 212 26.23 7.81 -11.60
C LYS A 212 27.60 8.19 -11.04
N PHE A 213 28.41 7.20 -10.68
CA PHE A 213 29.81 7.40 -10.30
C PHE A 213 30.68 7.56 -11.54
N GLY A 214 31.49 8.62 -11.55
CA GLY A 214 32.55 8.86 -12.53
C GLY A 214 33.94 8.73 -11.90
N GLU A 215 34.95 9.21 -12.63
CA GLU A 215 36.36 9.22 -12.18
C GLU A 215 36.54 9.92 -10.82
N THR A 216 35.79 10.99 -10.58
CA THR A 216 35.86 11.81 -9.36
C THR A 216 35.35 11.02 -8.16
N GLU A 217 34.19 10.39 -8.26
CA GLU A 217 33.60 9.59 -7.19
C GLU A 217 34.47 8.37 -6.89
N ILE A 218 35.05 7.73 -7.93
CA ILE A 218 36.01 6.63 -7.76
C ILE A 218 37.27 7.10 -7.04
N LYS A 219 37.78 8.30 -7.35
CA LYS A 219 38.91 8.89 -6.65
C LYS A 219 38.64 9.08 -5.16
N LEU A 220 37.46 9.62 -4.84
CA LEU A 220 37.04 9.86 -3.46
C LEU A 220 36.87 8.54 -2.71
N LEU A 221 36.30 7.52 -3.38
CA LEU A 221 36.18 6.18 -2.84
C LEU A 221 37.55 5.55 -2.58
N ALA A 222 38.46 5.54 -3.55
CA ALA A 222 39.82 5.03 -3.38
C ALA A 222 40.56 5.72 -2.22
N HIS A 223 40.41 7.05 -2.10
CA HIS A 223 40.96 7.81 -0.99
C HIS A 223 40.37 7.38 0.36
N SER A 224 39.07 7.05 0.44
CA SER A 224 38.46 6.58 1.70
C SER A 224 39.01 5.22 2.15
N TYR A 225 39.49 4.39 1.22
CA TYR A 225 40.21 3.14 1.51
C TYR A 225 41.72 3.34 1.72
N ASN A 226 42.23 4.58 1.72
CA ASN A 226 43.65 4.91 1.81
C ASN A 226 44.51 4.29 0.70
N ILE A 227 43.95 4.11 -0.50
CA ILE A 227 44.68 3.63 -1.68
C ILE A 227 44.74 4.69 -2.77
N LYS A 228 45.72 4.56 -3.67
CA LYS A 228 45.84 5.40 -4.87
C LYS A 228 45.66 4.52 -6.09
N ILE A 229 44.74 4.91 -6.97
CA ILE A 229 44.50 4.27 -8.26
C ILE A 229 44.86 5.29 -9.34
N GLU A 230 45.60 4.86 -10.36
CA GLU A 230 46.03 5.73 -11.44
C GLU A 230 44.85 6.29 -12.22
N GLN A 231 45.03 7.44 -12.88
CA GLN A 231 43.91 8.10 -13.58
C GLN A 231 43.33 7.22 -14.69
N ALA A 232 44.17 6.57 -15.50
CA ALA A 232 43.72 5.69 -16.58
C ALA A 232 42.85 4.54 -16.03
N GLU A 233 43.33 3.87 -14.98
CA GLU A 233 42.59 2.79 -14.30
C GLU A 233 41.28 3.29 -13.66
N ARG A 234 41.25 4.52 -13.11
CA ARG A 234 40.01 5.11 -12.59
C ARG A 234 38.96 5.36 -13.67
N CYS A 235 39.38 5.76 -14.87
CA CYS A 235 38.48 5.89 -16.01
C CYS A 235 37.92 4.53 -16.43
N GLU A 236 38.76 3.50 -16.53
CA GLU A 236 38.33 2.15 -16.88
C GLU A 236 37.38 1.54 -15.83
N ILE A 237 37.64 1.73 -14.53
CA ILE A 237 36.70 1.32 -13.47
C ILE A 237 35.33 2.02 -13.63
N SER A 238 35.33 3.29 -14.03
CA SER A 238 34.07 4.02 -14.28
C SER A 238 33.26 3.40 -15.41
N GLU A 239 33.94 2.94 -16.47
CA GLU A 239 33.32 2.29 -17.62
C GLU A 239 32.83 0.88 -17.24
N LEU A 240 33.67 0.07 -16.61
CA LEU A 240 33.36 -1.29 -16.16
C LEU A 240 32.19 -1.33 -15.17
N SER A 241 32.12 -0.34 -14.28
CA SER A 241 31.00 -0.22 -13.33
C SER A 241 29.73 0.33 -13.98
N ASN A 242 29.78 0.84 -15.22
CA ASN A 242 28.69 1.58 -15.89
C ASN A 242 28.13 2.71 -15.01
N GLY A 243 28.98 3.26 -14.13
CA GLY A 243 28.65 4.26 -13.14
C GLY A 243 27.75 3.78 -11.99
N TYR A 244 27.55 2.48 -11.79
CA TYR A 244 26.86 1.95 -10.62
C TYR A 244 27.79 2.00 -9.39
N PRO A 245 27.41 2.73 -8.31
CA PRO A 245 28.19 2.83 -7.08
C PRO A 245 28.60 1.49 -6.47
N VAL A 246 27.71 0.49 -6.49
CA VAL A 246 28.01 -0.86 -5.96
C VAL A 246 29.17 -1.52 -6.72
N TYR A 247 29.14 -1.48 -8.05
CA TYR A 247 30.20 -2.06 -8.87
C TYR A 247 31.50 -1.26 -8.79
N ALA A 248 31.42 0.07 -8.72
CA ALA A 248 32.58 0.92 -8.49
C ALA A 248 33.24 0.60 -7.14
N ARG A 249 32.45 0.44 -6.07
CA ARG A 249 32.95 0.03 -4.75
C ARG A 249 33.60 -1.34 -4.78
N TYR A 250 32.89 -2.34 -5.33
CA TYR A 250 33.44 -3.68 -5.48
C TYR A 250 34.77 -3.64 -6.23
N SER A 251 34.87 -2.74 -7.21
CA SER A 251 36.09 -2.56 -7.99
C SER A 251 37.25 -1.98 -7.17
N VAL A 252 37.00 -0.88 -6.47
CA VAL A 252 37.99 -0.23 -5.59
C VAL A 252 38.44 -1.16 -4.47
N GLU A 253 37.52 -1.95 -3.89
CA GLU A 253 37.85 -2.92 -2.84
C GLU A 253 38.80 -4.02 -3.33
N ALA A 254 38.74 -4.44 -4.60
CA ALA A 254 39.70 -5.39 -5.15
C ALA A 254 41.13 -4.80 -5.23
N TYR A 255 41.24 -3.52 -5.56
CA TYR A 255 42.53 -2.82 -5.58
C TYR A 255 43.18 -2.76 -4.19
N THR A 256 42.38 -2.67 -3.11
CA THR A 256 42.93 -2.75 -1.74
C THR A 256 43.64 -4.08 -1.45
N LYS A 257 43.34 -5.11 -2.25
CA LYS A 257 43.88 -6.48 -2.14
C LYS A 257 44.98 -6.75 -3.18
N GLY A 258 45.42 -5.73 -3.91
CA GLY A 258 46.43 -5.85 -4.97
C GLY A 258 45.91 -6.43 -6.28
N ILE A 259 44.58 -6.51 -6.46
CA ILE A 259 43.95 -7.05 -7.67
C ILE A 259 43.49 -5.88 -8.55
N LYS A 260 43.93 -5.87 -9.80
CA LYS A 260 43.53 -4.89 -10.80
C LYS A 260 42.37 -5.44 -11.62
N ILE A 261 41.15 -4.98 -11.34
CA ILE A 261 39.95 -5.46 -12.06
C ILE A 261 39.97 -5.15 -13.55
N VAL A 262 40.71 -4.13 -13.96
CA VAL A 262 40.91 -3.81 -15.38
C VAL A 262 41.52 -4.98 -16.16
N ASP A 263 42.36 -5.81 -15.50
CA ASP A 263 42.99 -6.97 -16.12
C ASP A 263 41.97 -8.08 -16.48
N TYR A 264 40.76 -8.02 -15.93
CA TYR A 264 39.70 -9.00 -16.11
C TYR A 264 38.73 -8.66 -17.26
N ASN A 265 38.84 -7.47 -17.84
CA ASN A 265 37.97 -6.89 -18.89
C ASN A 265 36.47 -6.76 -18.55
N ASN A 266 35.93 -7.55 -17.62
CA ASN A 266 34.55 -7.53 -17.16
C ASN A 266 34.49 -7.91 -15.67
N LEU A 267 33.61 -7.25 -14.92
CA LEU A 267 33.35 -7.53 -13.51
C LEU A 267 32.84 -8.96 -13.29
N GLU A 268 32.09 -9.52 -14.24
CA GLU A 268 31.57 -10.90 -14.14
C GLU A 268 32.69 -11.93 -14.14
N ASN A 269 33.70 -11.75 -15.00
CA ASN A 269 34.88 -12.63 -15.05
C ASN A 269 35.62 -12.61 -13.71
N TYR A 270 35.74 -11.44 -13.08
CA TYR A 270 36.35 -11.33 -11.76
C TYR A 270 35.53 -12.03 -10.67
N ILE A 271 34.20 -11.89 -10.68
CA ILE A 271 33.31 -12.61 -9.75
C ILE A 271 33.42 -14.12 -9.95
N GLU A 272 33.47 -14.59 -11.20
CA GLU A 272 33.65 -16.01 -11.53
C GLU A 272 34.98 -16.55 -10.98
N GLU A 273 36.10 -15.87 -11.24
CA GLU A 273 37.41 -16.28 -10.71
C GLU A 273 37.44 -16.30 -9.18
N LEU A 274 36.83 -15.30 -8.53
CA LEU A 274 36.70 -15.26 -7.08
C LEU A 274 35.93 -16.47 -6.55
N ILE A 275 34.77 -16.79 -7.14
CA ILE A 275 33.97 -17.93 -6.73
C ILE A 275 34.73 -19.24 -6.98
N ASN A 276 35.43 -19.36 -8.11
CA ASN A 276 36.25 -20.52 -8.43
C ASN A 276 37.43 -20.72 -7.47
N SER A 277 37.92 -19.66 -6.84
CA SER A 277 38.96 -19.72 -5.79
C SER A 277 38.46 -20.27 -4.44
N LEU A 278 37.14 -20.31 -4.22
CA LEU A 278 36.52 -20.83 -3.01
C LEU A 278 36.49 -22.36 -3.02
N ASN A 279 36.68 -22.99 -1.86
CA ASN A 279 36.45 -24.42 -1.72
C ASN A 279 34.95 -24.76 -1.66
N ASN A 280 34.60 -26.05 -1.77
CA ASN A 280 33.20 -26.50 -1.79
C ASN A 280 32.40 -26.08 -0.56
N LEU A 281 33.02 -26.07 0.63
CA LEU A 281 32.36 -25.65 1.86
C LEU A 281 32.08 -24.14 1.86
N GLU A 282 33.02 -23.33 1.37
CA GLU A 282 32.87 -21.88 1.23
C GLU A 282 31.81 -21.52 0.19
N LYS A 283 31.77 -22.23 -0.95
CA LYS A 283 30.72 -22.09 -1.97
C LYS A 283 29.33 -22.43 -1.42
N ALA A 284 29.21 -23.56 -0.72
CA ALA A 284 27.96 -23.96 -0.07
C ALA A 284 27.52 -22.94 1.00
N SER A 285 28.47 -22.43 1.80
CA SER A 285 28.20 -21.41 2.82
C SER A 285 27.72 -20.10 2.20
N LEU A 286 28.37 -19.65 1.13
CA LEU A 286 27.98 -18.44 0.41
C LEU A 286 26.60 -18.58 -0.23
N SER A 287 26.33 -19.71 -0.89
CA SER A 287 25.01 -20.03 -1.45
C SER A 287 23.92 -19.98 -0.38
N LEU A 288 24.15 -20.61 0.79
CA LEU A 288 23.19 -20.58 1.90
C LEU A 288 22.92 -19.16 2.40
N ILE A 289 23.98 -18.37 2.61
CA ILE A 289 23.84 -16.97 3.06
C ILE A 289 23.06 -16.14 2.03
N ILE A 290 23.35 -16.30 0.74
CA ILE A 290 22.65 -15.56 -0.32
C ILE A 290 21.19 -15.99 -0.39
N CYS A 291 20.90 -17.29 -0.44
CA CYS A 291 19.53 -17.82 -0.45
C CYS A 291 18.75 -17.28 0.74
N PHE A 292 19.31 -17.32 1.94
CA PHE A 292 18.62 -16.87 3.14
C PHE A 292 18.43 -15.35 3.18
N SER A 293 19.45 -14.57 2.78
CA SER A 293 19.36 -13.11 2.64
C SER A 293 18.25 -12.69 1.66
N GLN A 294 18.09 -13.43 0.56
CA GLN A 294 17.02 -13.18 -0.41
C GLN A 294 15.62 -13.47 0.13
N LEU A 295 15.48 -14.39 1.10
CA LEU A 295 14.19 -14.66 1.75
C LEU A 295 13.81 -13.57 2.75
N LEU A 296 14.79 -13.02 3.48
CA LEU A 296 14.55 -12.02 4.52
C LEU A 296 14.51 -10.57 4.00
N GLN A 297 15.17 -10.29 2.86
CA GLN A 297 15.36 -8.93 2.32
C GLN A 297 15.99 -7.95 3.34
N ASP A 298 16.76 -8.47 4.30
CA ASP A 298 17.48 -7.73 5.34
C ASP A 298 18.74 -8.50 5.77
N GLY A 299 19.54 -7.91 6.66
CA GLY A 299 20.71 -8.55 7.25
C GLY A 299 20.35 -9.74 8.14
N VAL A 300 21.11 -10.82 7.99
CA VAL A 300 20.90 -12.10 8.67
C VAL A 300 21.82 -12.23 9.87
N GLU A 301 21.29 -12.59 11.04
CA GLU A 301 22.11 -12.82 12.23
C GLU A 301 23.09 -13.99 12.02
N THR A 302 24.37 -13.77 12.33
CA THR A 302 25.42 -14.79 12.17
C THR A 302 25.12 -16.05 12.97
N GLY A 303 24.55 -15.89 14.18
CA GLY A 303 24.16 -17.03 15.02
C GLY A 303 23.09 -17.91 14.38
N VAL A 304 22.16 -17.32 13.64
CA VAL A 304 21.10 -18.07 12.92
C VAL A 304 21.72 -18.80 11.73
N VAL A 305 22.58 -18.15 10.94
CA VAL A 305 23.29 -18.80 9.82
C VAL A 305 24.06 -20.03 10.29
N CYS A 306 24.83 -19.91 11.38
CA CYS A 306 25.57 -21.02 11.97
C CYS A 306 24.66 -22.12 12.52
N SER A 307 23.42 -21.79 12.92
CA SER A 307 22.46 -22.77 13.44
C SER A 307 21.76 -23.56 12.34
N ILE A 308 21.60 -22.96 11.15
CA ILE A 308 21.10 -23.65 9.95
C ILE A 308 22.16 -24.64 9.43
N ASP A 309 23.44 -24.23 9.44
CA ASP A 309 24.56 -25.10 9.10
C ASP A 309 25.75 -24.87 10.03
N ASN A 310 25.97 -25.81 10.95
CA ASN A 310 27.05 -25.77 11.94
C ASN A 310 28.46 -25.80 11.30
N CYS A 311 28.58 -26.15 10.02
CA CYS A 311 29.84 -26.10 9.30
C CYS A 311 30.26 -24.65 8.95
N ILE A 312 29.32 -23.70 8.98
CA ILE A 312 29.60 -22.28 8.75
C ILE A 312 30.25 -21.70 10.01
N THR A 313 31.56 -21.49 9.91
CA THR A 313 32.37 -21.00 11.03
C THR A 313 32.84 -19.57 10.80
N ARG A 314 33.27 -18.89 11.87
CA ARG A 314 33.80 -17.52 11.79
C ARG A 314 34.96 -17.35 10.78
N PRO A 315 35.90 -18.32 10.63
CA PRO A 315 36.91 -18.26 9.56
C PRO A 315 36.32 -18.21 8.14
N ILE A 316 35.27 -18.98 7.86
CA ILE A 316 34.60 -18.97 6.54
C ILE A 316 33.95 -17.62 6.30
N LEU A 317 33.18 -17.11 7.27
CA LEU A 317 32.56 -15.78 7.18
C LEU A 317 33.61 -14.69 6.96
N LYS A 318 34.72 -14.74 7.71
CA LYS A 318 35.84 -13.80 7.54
C LYS A 318 36.43 -13.88 6.14
N ARG A 319 36.59 -15.08 5.57
CA ARG A 319 37.10 -15.25 4.22
C ARG A 319 36.13 -14.68 3.18
N LEU A 320 34.84 -14.90 3.30
CA LEU A 320 33.84 -14.33 2.39
C LEU A 320 33.80 -12.80 2.46
N VAL A 321 33.94 -12.22 3.67
CA VAL A 321 34.11 -10.77 3.86
C VAL A 321 35.39 -10.26 3.21
N THR A 322 36.51 -10.97 3.37
CA THR A 322 37.79 -10.61 2.71
C THR A 322 37.66 -10.58 1.19
N HIS A 323 36.77 -11.37 0.58
CA HIS A 323 36.50 -11.33 -0.86
C HIS A 323 35.39 -10.35 -1.25
N SER A 324 34.88 -9.54 -0.31
CA SER A 324 33.78 -8.58 -0.52
C SER A 324 32.48 -9.21 -1.02
N LEU A 325 32.31 -10.54 -0.87
CA LEU A 325 31.12 -11.27 -1.32
C LEU A 325 29.96 -11.10 -0.33
N ILE A 326 30.28 -10.82 0.94
CA ILE A 326 29.34 -10.49 2.00
C ILE A 326 29.91 -9.35 2.85
N ASN A 327 29.04 -8.64 3.55
CA ASN A 327 29.41 -7.63 4.54
C ASN A 327 28.99 -8.08 5.93
N LEU A 328 29.77 -7.74 6.96
CA LEU A 328 29.47 -8.10 8.35
C LEU A 328 29.40 -6.84 9.22
N TYR A 329 28.28 -6.67 9.93
CA TYR A 329 28.09 -5.54 10.84
C TYR A 329 27.16 -5.92 12.00
N LYS A 330 27.57 -5.61 13.24
CA LYS A 330 26.83 -5.92 14.48
C LYS A 330 26.29 -7.36 14.49
N ASP A 331 27.15 -8.34 14.18
CA ASP A 331 26.80 -9.76 14.11
C ASP A 331 25.68 -10.10 13.12
N LYS A 332 25.47 -9.25 12.11
CA LYS A 332 24.63 -9.52 10.95
C LYS A 332 25.44 -9.58 9.67
N VAL A 333 25.09 -10.53 8.81
CA VAL A 333 25.60 -10.71 7.45
C VAL A 333 24.66 -10.02 6.49
N TYR A 334 25.21 -9.15 5.64
CA TYR A 334 24.49 -8.50 4.56
C TYR A 334 25.09 -8.93 3.23
N SER A 335 24.26 -9.02 2.20
CA SER A 335 24.70 -9.28 0.85
C SER A 335 24.09 -8.23 -0.09
N ASP A 336 24.89 -7.71 -1.03
CA ASP A 336 24.38 -6.75 -2.01
C ASP A 336 23.57 -7.49 -3.07
N LYS A 337 22.35 -7.02 -3.37
CA LYS A 337 21.42 -7.70 -4.27
C LYS A 337 21.99 -7.91 -5.68
N LEU A 338 22.76 -6.97 -6.21
CA LEU A 338 23.37 -7.10 -7.54
C LEU A 338 24.51 -8.11 -7.53
N ILE A 339 25.40 -8.04 -6.52
CA ILE A 339 26.52 -8.97 -6.39
C ILE A 339 25.99 -10.39 -6.13
N SER A 340 25.05 -10.56 -5.20
CA SER A 340 24.41 -11.83 -4.89
C SER A 340 23.77 -12.49 -6.11
N ARG A 341 23.08 -11.72 -6.97
CA ARG A 341 22.50 -12.26 -8.22
C ARG A 341 23.58 -12.83 -9.12
N LYS A 342 24.68 -12.10 -9.32
CA LYS A 342 25.81 -12.58 -10.14
C LYS A 342 26.52 -13.78 -9.52
N CYS A 343 26.66 -13.83 -8.19
CA CYS A 343 27.23 -15.00 -7.53
C CYS A 343 26.40 -16.26 -7.75
N MET A 344 25.07 -16.14 -7.77
CA MET A 344 24.17 -17.29 -7.93
C MET A 344 24.28 -17.95 -9.30
N ASP A 345 24.65 -17.20 -10.34
CA ASP A 345 24.91 -17.74 -11.69
C ASP A 345 26.02 -18.81 -11.66
N PHE A 346 26.99 -18.70 -10.74
CA PHE A 346 28.12 -19.62 -10.55
C PHE A 346 27.96 -20.60 -9.38
N LEU A 347 26.86 -20.52 -8.63
CA LEU A 347 26.59 -21.34 -7.44
C LEU A 347 25.37 -22.27 -7.62
N SER A 348 24.88 -22.45 -8.84
CA SER A 348 23.64 -23.17 -9.17
C SER A 348 23.53 -24.56 -8.52
N GLU A 349 24.62 -25.32 -8.46
CA GLU A 349 24.68 -26.66 -7.86
C GLU A 349 24.41 -26.69 -6.35
N TYR A 350 24.63 -25.57 -5.64
CA TYR A 350 24.47 -25.47 -4.18
C TYR A 350 23.11 -24.92 -3.74
N ILE A 351 22.31 -24.39 -4.68
CA ILE A 351 21.07 -23.66 -4.39
C ILE A 351 20.04 -24.55 -3.69
N ASN A 352 19.79 -25.74 -4.26
CA ASN A 352 18.74 -26.63 -3.75
C ASN A 352 19.06 -27.17 -2.36
N GLU A 353 20.31 -27.58 -2.12
CA GLU A 353 20.76 -28.01 -0.79
C GLU A 353 20.67 -26.87 0.23
N SER A 354 20.96 -25.64 -0.19
CA SER A 354 20.82 -24.44 0.64
C SER A 354 19.37 -24.21 1.07
N TYR A 355 18.43 -24.25 0.12
CA TYR A 355 17.01 -24.12 0.44
C TYR A 355 16.49 -25.30 1.28
N TYR A 356 16.98 -26.51 1.04
CA TYR A 356 16.62 -27.67 1.84
C TYR A 356 17.00 -27.49 3.32
N LYS A 357 18.24 -27.06 3.60
CA LYS A 357 18.69 -26.77 4.98
C LYS A 357 17.84 -25.68 5.64
N ILE A 358 17.54 -24.60 4.91
CA ILE A 358 16.67 -23.51 5.40
C ILE A 358 15.27 -24.05 5.72
N TYR A 359 14.67 -24.84 4.82
CA TYR A 359 13.37 -25.47 5.03
C TYR A 359 13.37 -26.37 6.27
N GLN A 360 14.36 -27.24 6.43
CA GLN A 360 14.45 -28.15 7.57
C GLN A 360 14.60 -27.42 8.91
N TYR A 361 15.29 -26.27 8.91
CA TYR A 361 15.45 -25.45 10.11
C TYR A 361 14.15 -24.72 10.50
N TYR A 362 13.45 -24.14 9.53
CA TYR A 362 12.27 -23.30 9.79
C TYR A 362 10.94 -24.05 9.80
N LYS A 363 10.88 -25.28 9.28
CA LYS A 363 9.63 -26.07 9.29
C LYS A 363 9.14 -26.27 10.73
N GLY A 364 7.90 -25.87 10.99
CA GLY A 364 7.28 -25.99 12.31
C GLY A 364 7.54 -24.83 13.29
N ILE A 365 8.26 -23.77 12.90
CA ILE A 365 8.42 -22.56 13.73
C ILE A 365 7.32 -21.56 13.38
N TYR A 366 6.27 -21.46 14.20
CA TYR A 366 5.01 -20.76 13.88
C TYR A 366 5.15 -19.35 13.27
N ASP A 367 6.05 -18.50 13.76
CA ASP A 367 6.20 -17.10 13.30
C ASP A 367 7.12 -16.94 12.07
N THR A 368 7.87 -17.98 11.71
CA THR A 368 8.91 -17.92 10.67
C THR A 368 8.84 -19.08 9.68
N ASP A 369 7.79 -19.90 9.76
CA ASP A 369 7.56 -21.02 8.85
C ASP A 369 7.25 -20.58 7.41
N TYR A 370 6.89 -19.31 7.20
CA TYR A 370 6.85 -18.70 5.88
C TYR A 370 8.20 -18.76 5.16
N ILE A 371 9.32 -18.75 5.90
CA ILE A 371 10.66 -18.91 5.33
C ILE A 371 10.82 -20.33 4.77
N ALA A 372 10.29 -21.33 5.48
CA ALA A 372 10.26 -22.71 5.01
C ALA A 372 9.36 -22.86 3.78
N LEU A 373 8.18 -22.21 3.78
CA LEU A 373 7.27 -22.19 2.62
C LEU A 373 7.98 -21.68 1.36
N VAL A 374 8.61 -20.50 1.42
CA VAL A 374 9.29 -19.93 0.24
C VAL A 374 10.50 -20.77 -0.16
N ALA A 375 11.26 -21.30 0.79
CA ALA A 375 12.39 -22.19 0.50
C ALA A 375 11.95 -23.48 -0.23
N ALA A 376 10.85 -24.09 0.21
CA ALA A 376 10.26 -25.25 -0.47
C ALA A 376 9.85 -24.89 -1.90
N LEU A 377 9.15 -23.77 -2.10
CA LEU A 377 8.62 -23.40 -3.41
C LEU A 377 9.66 -22.81 -4.39
N LYS A 378 10.84 -22.37 -3.92
CA LYS A 378 11.98 -21.91 -4.76
C LYS A 378 12.99 -23.00 -5.11
N SER A 379 12.76 -24.23 -4.70
CA SER A 379 13.72 -25.34 -4.83
C SER A 379 13.17 -26.45 -5.74
N ASN A 380 13.82 -27.61 -5.76
CA ASN A 380 13.37 -28.81 -6.48
C ASN A 380 13.34 -30.08 -5.61
N PHE A 381 13.33 -29.96 -4.28
CA PHE A 381 13.22 -31.12 -3.39
C PHE A 381 11.76 -31.41 -3.02
N GLU A 382 11.47 -32.64 -2.57
CA GLU A 382 10.15 -33.05 -2.08
C GLU A 382 9.84 -32.46 -0.69
N TYR A 383 8.60 -31.99 -0.50
CA TYR A 383 8.16 -31.34 0.74
C TYR A 383 6.77 -31.79 1.16
N ASP A 384 6.35 -31.42 2.37
CA ASP A 384 5.04 -31.76 2.90
C ASP A 384 3.97 -30.80 2.35
N HIS A 385 3.13 -31.29 1.42
CA HIS A 385 2.03 -30.53 0.84
C HIS A 385 1.00 -30.06 1.87
N THR A 386 0.77 -30.82 2.95
CA THR A 386 -0.21 -30.46 3.98
C THR A 386 0.29 -29.24 4.77
N LEU A 387 1.55 -29.28 5.19
CA LEU A 387 2.22 -28.16 5.84
C LEU A 387 2.20 -26.91 4.95
N VAL A 388 2.53 -27.04 3.66
CA VAL A 388 2.50 -25.91 2.71
C VAL A 388 1.12 -25.27 2.62
N LYS A 389 0.05 -26.07 2.52
CA LYS A 389 -1.33 -25.57 2.49
C LYS A 389 -1.69 -24.78 3.76
N GLU A 390 -1.33 -25.31 4.93
CA GLU A 390 -1.58 -24.67 6.22
C GLU A 390 -0.84 -23.34 6.35
N ILE A 391 0.44 -23.29 5.95
CA ILE A 391 1.24 -22.06 6.00
C ILE A 391 0.65 -21.03 5.03
N LEU A 392 0.34 -21.39 3.78
CA LEU A 392 -0.28 -20.49 2.80
C LEU A 392 -1.56 -19.82 3.35
N HIS A 393 -2.45 -20.61 3.95
CA HIS A 393 -3.67 -20.09 4.57
C HIS A 393 -3.37 -19.10 5.71
N ARG A 394 -2.42 -19.43 6.58
CA ARG A 394 -2.00 -18.57 7.69
C ARG A 394 -1.40 -17.26 7.19
N GLN A 395 -0.51 -17.31 6.20
CA GLN A 395 0.09 -16.12 5.60
C GLN A 395 -0.97 -15.18 5.02
N TYR A 396 -2.05 -15.73 4.44
CA TYR A 396 -3.18 -14.92 3.98
C TYR A 396 -3.94 -14.28 5.14
N ILE A 397 -4.25 -15.03 6.21
CA ILE A 397 -4.92 -14.49 7.41
C ILE A 397 -4.10 -13.37 8.05
N ASP A 398 -2.78 -13.52 8.07
CA ASP A 398 -1.84 -12.55 8.62
C ASP A 398 -1.60 -11.34 7.69
N ASN A 399 -2.27 -11.31 6.52
CA ASN A 399 -2.19 -10.28 5.49
C ASN A 399 -0.79 -10.13 4.87
N ASN A 400 -0.01 -11.21 4.80
CA ASN A 400 1.28 -11.25 4.11
C ASN A 400 1.05 -11.38 2.59
N PHE A 401 0.32 -10.42 2.01
CA PHE A 401 -0.14 -10.49 0.62
C PHE A 401 1.00 -10.42 -0.39
N TYR A 402 2.03 -9.61 -0.14
CA TYR A 402 3.19 -9.50 -1.03
C TYR A 402 4.01 -10.79 -1.07
N LEU A 403 4.15 -11.48 0.06
CA LEU A 403 4.75 -12.82 0.10
C LEU A 403 4.00 -13.81 -0.80
N LEU A 404 2.67 -13.81 -0.73
CA LEU A 404 1.83 -14.69 -1.55
C LEU A 404 1.87 -14.33 -3.04
N ILE A 405 2.02 -13.04 -3.35
CA ILE A 405 2.25 -12.56 -4.71
C ILE A 405 3.61 -13.05 -5.24
N ASP A 406 4.68 -12.89 -4.47
CA ASP A 406 6.02 -13.38 -4.84
C ASP A 406 6.01 -14.88 -5.13
N ILE A 407 5.31 -15.66 -4.31
CA ILE A 407 5.12 -17.11 -4.55
C ILE A 407 4.34 -17.35 -5.84
N GLY A 408 3.29 -16.56 -6.07
CA GLY A 408 2.49 -16.61 -7.30
C GLY A 408 3.28 -16.29 -8.57
N GLU A 409 4.15 -15.27 -8.53
CA GLU A 409 5.02 -14.92 -9.66
C GLU A 409 6.01 -16.04 -10.01
N LEU A 410 6.46 -16.84 -9.03
CA LEU A 410 7.26 -18.04 -9.31
C LEU A 410 6.46 -19.07 -10.11
N GLU A 411 5.18 -19.24 -9.80
CA GLU A 411 4.31 -20.15 -10.53
C GLU A 411 3.99 -19.62 -11.93
N PHE A 412 3.67 -18.33 -12.03
CA PHE A 412 3.39 -17.63 -13.28
C PHE A 412 4.57 -17.69 -14.26
N SER A 413 5.79 -17.53 -13.76
CA SER A 413 7.02 -17.60 -14.55
C SER A 413 7.52 -19.03 -14.82
N GLY A 414 6.85 -20.05 -14.28
CA GLY A 414 7.25 -21.46 -14.43
C GLY A 414 8.50 -21.85 -13.64
N GLN A 415 8.90 -21.04 -12.65
CA GLN A 415 10.09 -21.22 -11.81
C GLN A 415 9.79 -21.88 -10.46
N ILE A 416 8.51 -22.09 -10.12
CA ILE A 416 8.11 -22.74 -8.88
C ILE A 416 8.52 -24.22 -8.84
N ASN A 417 8.73 -24.76 -7.64
CA ASN A 417 9.13 -26.15 -7.42
C ASN A 417 8.23 -27.13 -8.22
N PRO A 418 8.83 -28.00 -9.06
CA PRO A 418 8.09 -28.91 -9.94
C PRO A 418 7.19 -29.89 -9.19
N HIS A 419 7.54 -30.29 -7.96
CA HIS A 419 6.75 -31.20 -7.14
C HIS A 419 5.38 -30.63 -6.74
N LEU A 420 5.18 -29.30 -6.84
CA LEU A 420 3.87 -28.68 -6.58
C LEU A 420 2.76 -29.30 -7.44
N ARG A 421 3.07 -29.69 -8.68
CA ARG A 421 2.09 -30.22 -9.64
C ARG A 421 1.67 -31.66 -9.35
N GLU A 422 2.39 -32.36 -8.48
CA GLU A 422 2.04 -33.72 -8.05
C GLU A 422 0.81 -33.72 -7.12
N ASN A 423 0.54 -32.59 -6.45
CA ASN A 423 -0.63 -32.39 -5.61
C ASN A 423 -1.53 -31.27 -6.17
N LYS A 424 -2.56 -31.66 -6.92
CA LYS A 424 -3.50 -30.72 -7.55
C LYS A 424 -4.11 -29.73 -6.57
N GLU A 425 -4.51 -30.18 -5.38
CA GLU A 425 -5.14 -29.33 -4.38
C GLU A 425 -4.17 -28.24 -3.86
N CYS A 426 -2.95 -28.63 -3.52
CA CYS A 426 -1.88 -27.71 -3.10
C CYS A 426 -1.56 -26.68 -4.20
N TRP A 427 -1.50 -27.12 -5.45
CA TRP A 427 -1.34 -26.24 -6.60
C TRP A 427 -2.49 -25.23 -6.75
N THR A 428 -3.74 -25.67 -6.57
CA THR A 428 -4.91 -24.77 -6.56
C THR A 428 -4.81 -23.74 -5.43
N TYR A 429 -4.33 -24.12 -4.24
CA TYR A 429 -4.14 -23.19 -3.12
C TYR A 429 -3.13 -22.08 -3.43
N VAL A 430 -2.00 -22.40 -4.08
CA VAL A 430 -1.02 -21.39 -4.51
C VAL A 430 -1.66 -20.38 -5.44
N ARG A 431 -2.36 -20.84 -6.48
CA ARG A 431 -3.07 -19.98 -7.44
C ARG A 431 -4.18 -19.16 -6.79
N TYR A 432 -4.93 -19.78 -5.89
CA TYR A 432 -6.01 -19.15 -5.14
C TYR A 432 -5.49 -17.98 -4.32
N TYR A 433 -4.46 -18.20 -3.49
CA TYR A 433 -3.93 -17.13 -2.64
C TYR A 433 -3.18 -16.07 -3.42
N TYR A 434 -2.49 -16.45 -4.50
CA TYR A 434 -1.90 -15.47 -5.40
C TYR A 434 -2.95 -14.51 -5.95
N LEU A 435 -4.00 -15.05 -6.57
CA LEU A 435 -5.08 -14.25 -7.13
C LEU A 435 -5.78 -13.43 -6.03
N LYS A 436 -6.14 -14.07 -4.91
CA LYS A 436 -6.82 -13.40 -3.80
C LYS A 436 -6.00 -12.22 -3.27
N SER A 437 -4.68 -12.37 -3.11
CA SER A 437 -3.80 -11.29 -2.67
C SER A 437 -3.73 -10.13 -3.66
N LEU A 438 -3.69 -10.40 -4.97
CA LEU A 438 -3.78 -9.35 -5.99
C LEU A 438 -5.11 -8.57 -5.89
N LEU A 439 -6.22 -9.28 -5.67
CA LEU A 439 -7.54 -8.67 -5.52
C LEU A 439 -7.67 -7.82 -4.24
N GLU A 440 -7.13 -8.28 -3.11
CA GLU A 440 -7.11 -7.53 -1.83
C GLU A 440 -6.30 -6.23 -1.94
N LEU A 441 -5.14 -6.29 -2.61
CA LEU A 441 -4.34 -5.09 -2.89
C LEU A 441 -4.91 -4.24 -4.04
N GLY A 442 -5.93 -4.77 -4.72
CA GLY A 442 -6.63 -4.19 -5.84
C GLY A 442 -5.75 -3.92 -7.06
N LEU A 443 -4.90 -4.89 -7.37
CA LEU A 443 -4.02 -5.00 -8.54
C LEU A 443 -4.73 -5.79 -9.65
N TYR A 444 -5.90 -5.29 -10.08
CA TYR A 444 -6.82 -6.04 -10.94
C TYR A 444 -6.26 -6.33 -12.34
N ASP A 445 -5.45 -5.42 -12.89
CA ASP A 445 -4.83 -5.62 -14.22
C ASP A 445 -3.83 -6.78 -14.20
N LYS A 446 -2.99 -6.85 -13.17
CA LYS A 446 -2.05 -7.96 -12.98
C LYS A 446 -2.81 -9.28 -12.73
N ALA A 447 -3.87 -9.24 -11.93
CA ALA A 447 -4.74 -10.40 -11.74
C ALA A 447 -5.35 -10.90 -13.05
N ARG A 448 -5.79 -9.97 -13.93
CA ARG A 448 -6.31 -10.30 -15.25
C ARG A 448 -5.25 -10.90 -16.15
N GLU A 449 -4.07 -10.28 -16.23
CA GLU A 449 -2.91 -10.81 -16.96
C GLU A 449 -2.59 -12.25 -16.54
N VAL A 450 -2.61 -12.55 -15.23
CA VAL A 450 -2.35 -13.89 -14.70
C VAL A 450 -3.40 -14.88 -15.18
N VAL A 451 -4.68 -14.55 -15.03
CA VAL A 451 -5.80 -15.43 -15.42
C VAL A 451 -5.81 -15.69 -16.93
N ASP A 452 -5.59 -14.66 -17.74
CA ASP A 452 -5.65 -14.75 -19.19
C ASP A 452 -4.50 -15.56 -19.80
N ASN A 453 -3.36 -15.64 -19.10
CA ASN A 453 -2.20 -16.46 -19.50
C ASN A 453 -2.25 -17.89 -18.96
N TYR A 454 -3.02 -18.14 -17.91
CA TYR A 454 -3.28 -19.52 -17.49
C TYR A 454 -4.28 -20.16 -18.45
N ASP A 455 -4.12 -21.45 -18.72
CA ASP A 455 -5.17 -22.29 -19.34
C ASP A 455 -6.37 -22.50 -18.37
N ASN A 456 -6.73 -21.49 -17.58
CA ASN A 456 -7.75 -21.50 -16.54
C ASN A 456 -8.99 -20.77 -17.02
N TYR A 457 -9.71 -21.38 -17.95
CA TYR A 457 -11.07 -20.95 -18.26
C TYR A 457 -12.01 -21.33 -17.12
N PHE A 458 -13.04 -20.51 -16.88
CA PHE A 458 -14.15 -20.87 -16.00
C PHE A 458 -14.67 -22.27 -16.40
N ASN A 459 -14.59 -23.22 -15.48
CA ASN A 459 -14.91 -24.61 -15.77
C ASN A 459 -15.68 -25.27 -14.63
N LEU A 460 -16.98 -25.45 -14.83
CA LEU A 460 -17.86 -26.12 -13.87
C LEU A 460 -17.53 -27.61 -13.68
N MET A 461 -16.85 -28.24 -14.65
CA MET A 461 -16.47 -29.66 -14.59
C MET A 461 -15.28 -29.91 -13.66
N THR A 462 -14.53 -28.86 -13.30
CA THR A 462 -13.34 -29.01 -12.45
C THR A 462 -13.63 -28.87 -10.96
N ILE A 463 -14.86 -28.51 -10.57
CA ILE A 463 -15.24 -28.26 -9.16
C ILE A 463 -15.50 -29.58 -8.45
N ASN A 464 -14.53 -30.04 -7.65
CA ASN A 464 -14.66 -31.28 -6.87
C ASN A 464 -14.51 -31.08 -5.36
N CYS A 465 -14.04 -29.90 -4.92
CA CYS A 465 -13.87 -29.56 -3.51
C CYS A 465 -14.09 -28.06 -3.26
N ASP A 466 -14.07 -27.65 -1.99
CA ASP A 466 -14.34 -26.26 -1.60
C ASP A 466 -13.34 -25.26 -2.17
N ILE A 467 -12.05 -25.62 -2.25
CA ILE A 467 -11.03 -24.71 -2.81
C ILE A 467 -11.22 -24.51 -4.33
N ASP A 468 -11.66 -25.53 -5.07
CA ASP A 468 -12.00 -25.37 -6.48
C ASP A 468 -13.16 -24.39 -6.65
N PHE A 469 -14.19 -24.50 -5.78
CA PHE A 469 -15.32 -23.57 -5.79
C PHE A 469 -14.86 -22.13 -5.51
N GLU A 470 -14.08 -21.92 -4.45
CA GLU A 470 -13.61 -20.59 -4.05
C GLU A 470 -12.68 -19.98 -5.12
N TYR A 471 -11.87 -20.79 -5.80
CA TYR A 471 -11.07 -20.33 -6.94
C TYR A 471 -11.94 -19.88 -8.11
N GLN A 472 -12.93 -20.68 -8.51
CA GLN A 472 -13.87 -20.29 -9.57
C GLN A 472 -14.66 -19.02 -9.20
N TYR A 473 -15.07 -18.88 -7.94
CA TYR A 473 -15.71 -17.65 -7.45
C TYR A 473 -14.80 -16.42 -7.61
N LEU A 474 -13.50 -16.54 -7.30
CA LEU A 474 -12.54 -15.44 -7.49
C LEU A 474 -12.38 -15.03 -8.97
N LEU A 475 -12.44 -15.98 -9.90
CA LEU A 475 -12.39 -15.66 -11.35
C LEU A 475 -13.60 -14.79 -11.76
N ILE A 476 -14.78 -15.13 -11.23
CA ILE A 476 -16.02 -14.36 -11.50
C ILE A 476 -15.96 -12.99 -10.84
N ASP A 477 -15.45 -12.89 -9.61
CA ASP A 477 -15.30 -11.59 -8.93
C ASP A 477 -14.27 -10.70 -9.65
N LEU A 478 -13.22 -11.29 -10.23
CA LEU A 478 -12.30 -10.56 -11.10
C LEU A 478 -13.01 -10.05 -12.36
N ASP A 479 -13.88 -10.84 -13.01
CA ASP A 479 -14.72 -10.38 -14.13
C ASP A 479 -15.57 -9.17 -13.72
N HIS A 480 -16.15 -9.20 -12.54
CA HIS A 480 -16.87 -8.06 -11.97
C HIS A 480 -15.96 -6.84 -11.79
N LEU A 481 -14.79 -7.00 -11.17
CA LEU A 481 -13.85 -5.91 -10.86
C LEU A 481 -13.17 -5.30 -12.09
N THR A 482 -13.16 -6.01 -13.22
CA THR A 482 -12.52 -5.58 -14.48
C THR A 482 -13.53 -5.23 -15.58
N ASN A 483 -14.80 -5.02 -15.22
CA ASN A 483 -15.90 -4.61 -16.10
C ASN A 483 -16.36 -5.65 -17.13
N TYR A 484 -16.07 -6.94 -16.94
CA TYR A 484 -16.67 -8.06 -17.69
C TYR A 484 -17.99 -8.51 -17.04
N LEU A 485 -18.87 -7.55 -16.75
CA LEU A 485 -20.06 -7.76 -15.92
C LEU A 485 -21.02 -8.82 -16.49
N LYS A 486 -21.15 -8.93 -17.82
CA LYS A 486 -22.01 -9.94 -18.45
C LYS A 486 -21.50 -11.36 -18.18
N ASN A 487 -20.20 -11.57 -18.28
CA ASN A 487 -19.57 -12.84 -17.92
C ASN A 487 -19.77 -13.13 -16.43
N ALA A 488 -19.53 -12.13 -15.58
CA ALA A 488 -19.74 -12.26 -14.14
C ALA A 488 -21.18 -12.68 -13.79
N VAL A 489 -22.19 -12.11 -14.45
CA VAL A 489 -23.61 -12.51 -14.28
C VAL A 489 -23.83 -13.97 -14.72
N THR A 490 -23.42 -14.33 -15.93
CA THR A 490 -23.60 -15.69 -16.48
C THR A 490 -22.91 -16.74 -15.60
N PHE A 491 -21.66 -16.50 -15.22
CA PHE A 491 -20.88 -17.45 -14.44
C PHE A 491 -21.29 -17.49 -12.97
N SER A 492 -21.74 -16.38 -12.37
CA SER A 492 -22.30 -16.39 -11.00
C SER A 492 -23.52 -17.31 -10.90
N HIS A 493 -24.41 -17.24 -11.89
CA HIS A 493 -25.59 -18.11 -11.94
C HIS A 493 -25.18 -19.57 -12.16
N ALA A 494 -24.23 -19.83 -13.06
CA ALA A 494 -23.76 -21.19 -13.32
C ALA A 494 -23.04 -21.81 -12.10
N LEU A 495 -22.26 -21.01 -11.36
CA LEU A 495 -21.56 -21.45 -10.15
C LEU A 495 -22.53 -21.70 -8.99
N PHE A 496 -23.62 -20.92 -8.89
CA PHE A 496 -24.68 -21.14 -7.90
C PHE A 496 -25.27 -22.55 -7.97
N GLU A 497 -25.46 -23.11 -9.17
CA GLU A 497 -25.97 -24.48 -9.37
C GLU A 497 -25.00 -25.57 -8.87
N LYS A 498 -23.71 -25.23 -8.68
CA LYS A 498 -22.68 -26.11 -8.12
C LYS A 498 -22.42 -25.91 -6.63
N ALA A 499 -23.00 -24.87 -6.03
CA ALA A 499 -22.79 -24.56 -4.62
C ALA A 499 -23.41 -25.65 -3.71
N THR A 500 -22.58 -26.21 -2.83
CA THR A 500 -22.98 -27.27 -1.89
C THR A 500 -23.43 -26.70 -0.55
N SER A 501 -22.88 -25.55 -0.14
CA SER A 501 -23.20 -24.89 1.13
C SER A 501 -24.12 -23.69 0.96
N LYS A 502 -24.81 -23.31 2.04
CA LYS A 502 -25.64 -22.09 2.09
C LYS A 502 -24.79 -20.83 1.86
N GLU A 503 -23.58 -20.79 2.39
CA GLU A 503 -22.68 -19.63 2.27
C GLU A 503 -22.23 -19.42 0.83
N GLN A 504 -21.87 -20.50 0.12
CA GLN A 504 -21.53 -20.49 -1.29
C GLN A 504 -22.69 -19.97 -2.17
N LYS A 505 -23.92 -20.43 -1.87
CA LYS A 505 -25.14 -19.96 -2.55
C LYS A 505 -25.35 -18.45 -2.35
N ILE A 506 -25.24 -17.98 -1.12
CA ILE A 506 -25.37 -16.56 -0.78
C ILE A 506 -24.33 -15.70 -1.49
N LYS A 507 -23.06 -16.15 -1.52
CA LYS A 507 -21.98 -15.45 -2.25
C LYS A 507 -22.34 -15.29 -3.73
N CYS A 508 -22.75 -16.36 -4.41
CA CYS A 508 -23.11 -16.32 -5.82
C CYS A 508 -24.33 -15.43 -6.09
N GLN A 509 -25.38 -15.53 -5.27
CA GLN A 509 -26.58 -14.69 -5.39
C GLN A 509 -26.26 -13.21 -5.21
N TYR A 510 -25.44 -12.87 -4.22
CA TYR A 510 -25.02 -11.50 -3.97
C TYR A 510 -24.23 -10.95 -5.17
N LEU A 511 -23.21 -11.67 -5.66
CA LEU A 511 -22.39 -11.24 -6.79
C LEU A 511 -23.23 -11.07 -8.07
N TYR A 512 -24.13 -12.01 -8.33
CA TYR A 512 -25.10 -11.95 -9.43
C TYR A 512 -25.94 -10.67 -9.38
N ALA A 513 -26.62 -10.41 -8.26
CA ALA A 513 -27.46 -9.22 -8.09
C ALA A 513 -26.65 -7.92 -8.13
N HIS A 514 -25.42 -7.95 -7.61
CA HIS A 514 -24.50 -6.81 -7.66
C HIS A 514 -24.10 -6.45 -9.09
N CYS A 515 -23.78 -7.44 -9.92
CA CYS A 515 -23.45 -7.23 -11.33
C CYS A 515 -24.65 -6.73 -12.14
N LEU A 516 -25.85 -7.28 -11.93
CA LEU A 516 -27.09 -6.79 -12.55
C LEU A 516 -27.33 -5.30 -12.26
N ARG A 517 -27.15 -4.91 -11.00
CA ARG A 517 -27.28 -3.51 -10.58
C ARG A 517 -26.31 -2.58 -11.33
N HIS A 518 -25.05 -2.99 -11.50
CA HIS A 518 -24.05 -2.21 -12.25
C HIS A 518 -24.35 -2.15 -13.76
N LEU A 519 -24.83 -3.26 -14.34
CA LEU A 519 -25.30 -3.28 -15.73
C LEU A 519 -26.53 -2.39 -15.93
N GLY A 520 -27.34 -2.19 -14.89
CA GLY A 520 -28.62 -1.50 -15.01
C GLY A 520 -29.67 -2.32 -15.75
N GLU A 521 -29.53 -3.65 -15.78
CA GLU A 521 -30.45 -4.61 -16.41
C GLU A 521 -31.14 -5.44 -15.31
N ASP A 522 -32.42 -5.77 -15.52
CA ASP A 522 -33.26 -6.56 -14.60
C ASP A 522 -33.16 -6.14 -13.12
N LEU A 523 -33.28 -4.83 -12.89
CA LEU A 523 -33.16 -4.24 -11.55
C LEU A 523 -34.20 -4.79 -10.55
N ASP A 524 -35.36 -5.25 -11.04
CA ASP A 524 -36.38 -5.87 -10.19
C ASP A 524 -35.91 -7.22 -9.67
N GLN A 525 -35.28 -8.05 -10.51
CA GLN A 525 -34.66 -9.30 -10.07
C GLN A 525 -33.53 -9.04 -9.06
N ALA A 526 -32.64 -8.08 -9.35
CA ALA A 526 -31.58 -7.71 -8.43
C ALA A 526 -32.14 -7.24 -7.07
N TYR A 527 -33.20 -6.41 -7.10
CA TYR A 527 -33.90 -5.96 -5.90
C TYR A 527 -34.49 -7.12 -5.09
N THR A 528 -35.21 -8.06 -5.74
CA THR A 528 -35.77 -9.24 -5.05
C THR A 528 -34.69 -10.06 -4.35
N ILE A 529 -33.56 -10.30 -5.01
CA ILE A 529 -32.43 -11.02 -4.42
C ILE A 529 -31.87 -10.25 -3.22
N PHE A 530 -31.61 -8.95 -3.35
CA PHE A 530 -31.11 -8.15 -2.23
C PHE A 530 -32.08 -8.12 -1.04
N THR A 531 -33.40 -8.01 -1.28
CA THR A 531 -34.39 -8.08 -0.20
C THR A 531 -34.37 -9.45 0.50
N SER A 532 -34.24 -10.53 -0.26
CA SER A 532 -34.10 -11.88 0.31
C SER A 532 -32.86 -11.99 1.19
N LEU A 533 -31.71 -11.52 0.71
CA LEU A 533 -30.44 -11.56 1.45
C LEU A 533 -30.43 -10.64 2.68
N ALA A 534 -31.06 -9.47 2.58
CA ALA A 534 -31.19 -8.53 3.70
C ALA A 534 -31.98 -9.12 4.88
N ASN A 535 -32.95 -9.97 4.58
CA ASN A 535 -33.85 -10.59 5.56
C ASN A 535 -33.35 -11.95 6.09
N ASP A 536 -32.25 -12.49 5.56
CA ASP A 536 -31.69 -13.77 6.03
C ASP A 536 -30.89 -13.58 7.33
N THR A 537 -31.56 -13.72 8.47
CA THR A 537 -30.94 -13.62 9.81
C THR A 537 -30.11 -14.85 10.19
N ASN A 538 -30.17 -15.93 9.41
CA ASN A 538 -29.44 -17.17 9.68
C ASN A 538 -28.02 -17.15 9.10
N PHE A 539 -27.67 -16.12 8.32
CA PHE A 539 -26.33 -15.92 7.78
C PHE A 539 -25.49 -15.08 8.74
N LYS A 540 -24.32 -15.59 9.15
CA LYS A 540 -23.49 -14.99 10.20
C LYS A 540 -22.67 -13.77 9.74
N ASP A 541 -22.44 -13.62 8.45
CA ASP A 541 -21.65 -12.50 7.91
C ASP A 541 -22.55 -11.29 7.59
N ASN A 542 -22.46 -10.29 8.48
CA ASN A 542 -23.19 -9.02 8.38
C ASN A 542 -22.78 -8.19 7.15
N LYS A 543 -21.63 -8.44 6.51
CA LYS A 543 -21.19 -7.73 5.30
C LYS A 543 -22.24 -7.83 4.20
N ILE A 544 -22.59 -9.04 3.77
CA ILE A 544 -23.54 -9.23 2.66
C ILE A 544 -24.91 -8.67 3.02
N ARG A 545 -25.34 -8.82 4.28
CA ARG A 545 -26.63 -8.31 4.76
C ARG A 545 -26.70 -6.78 4.70
N ILE A 546 -25.73 -6.06 5.29
CA ILE A 546 -25.64 -4.60 5.23
C ILE A 546 -25.60 -4.13 3.76
N ARG A 547 -24.75 -4.77 2.95
CA ARG A 547 -24.60 -4.42 1.54
C ARG A 547 -25.87 -4.63 0.74
N SER A 548 -26.64 -5.67 1.06
CA SER A 548 -27.92 -5.95 0.40
C SER A 548 -28.98 -4.91 0.75
N ILE A 549 -29.05 -4.47 2.01
CA ILE A 549 -30.02 -3.44 2.45
C ILE A 549 -29.79 -2.12 1.69
N TYR A 550 -28.57 -1.57 1.72
CA TYR A 550 -28.33 -0.32 1.01
C TYR A 550 -28.37 -0.49 -0.52
N SER A 551 -28.10 -1.69 -1.04
CA SER A 551 -28.19 -1.94 -2.50
C SER A 551 -29.64 -1.94 -2.97
N ALA A 552 -30.56 -2.55 -2.21
CA ALA A 552 -31.99 -2.47 -2.48
C ALA A 552 -32.48 -1.01 -2.43
N ALA A 553 -32.09 -0.25 -1.40
CA ALA A 553 -32.39 1.18 -1.30
C ALA A 553 -31.83 1.97 -2.50
N SER A 554 -30.60 1.68 -2.94
CA SER A 554 -29.98 2.36 -4.09
C SER A 554 -30.76 2.15 -5.40
N ILE A 555 -31.29 0.95 -5.63
CA ILE A 555 -32.14 0.66 -6.79
C ILE A 555 -33.43 1.50 -6.72
N LYS A 556 -34.07 1.59 -5.55
CA LYS A 556 -35.30 2.36 -5.38
C LYS A 556 -35.08 3.88 -5.51
N MET A 557 -33.96 4.40 -5.00
CA MET A 557 -33.57 5.80 -5.25
C MET A 557 -33.29 6.08 -6.73
N PHE A 558 -32.71 5.12 -7.44
CA PHE A 558 -32.48 5.22 -8.87
C PHE A 558 -33.80 5.17 -9.67
N GLN A 559 -34.75 4.32 -9.27
CA GLN A 559 -36.09 4.22 -9.85
C GLN A 559 -37.00 5.43 -9.50
N GLY A 560 -36.61 6.25 -8.51
CA GLY A 560 -37.41 7.38 -8.04
C GLY A 560 -38.63 6.95 -7.21
N ASP A 561 -38.57 5.78 -6.56
CA ASP A 561 -39.66 5.23 -5.77
C ASP A 561 -39.73 5.93 -4.40
N SER A 562 -40.66 6.86 -4.24
CA SER A 562 -40.88 7.58 -2.98
C SER A 562 -41.65 6.77 -1.93
N SER A 563 -42.20 5.60 -2.29
CA SER A 563 -42.98 4.75 -1.38
C SER A 563 -42.14 3.75 -0.58
N TYR A 564 -40.87 3.58 -0.97
CA TYR A 564 -39.93 2.72 -0.28
C TYR A 564 -39.57 3.26 1.12
N SER A 565 -39.54 2.39 2.12
CA SER A 565 -39.18 2.72 3.50
C SER A 565 -37.67 2.94 3.68
N TYR A 566 -37.14 4.07 3.20
CA TYR A 566 -35.72 4.41 3.30
C TYR A 566 -35.24 4.55 4.75
N GLU A 567 -35.98 5.28 5.60
CA GLU A 567 -35.63 5.51 7.00
C GLU A 567 -35.52 4.18 7.77
N GLU A 568 -36.48 3.28 7.59
CA GLU A 568 -36.47 1.96 8.21
C GLU A 568 -35.26 1.12 7.72
N SER A 569 -34.94 1.22 6.44
CA SER A 569 -33.83 0.46 5.84
C SER A 569 -32.48 0.93 6.37
N PHE A 570 -32.23 2.24 6.42
CA PHE A 570 -31.01 2.77 7.01
C PHE A 570 -30.99 2.57 8.53
N GLY A 571 -32.13 2.66 9.22
CA GLY A 571 -32.25 2.35 10.65
C GLY A 571 -31.85 0.91 10.97
N LYS A 572 -32.27 -0.06 10.15
CA LYS A 572 -31.83 -1.46 10.26
C LYS A 572 -30.32 -1.61 10.11
N VAL A 573 -29.70 -0.89 9.17
CA VAL A 573 -28.24 -0.93 8.98
C VAL A 573 -27.51 -0.35 10.20
N GLU A 574 -27.95 0.80 10.71
CA GLU A 574 -27.38 1.39 11.93
C GLU A 574 -27.51 0.46 13.14
N GLN A 575 -28.64 -0.25 13.27
CA GLN A 575 -28.82 -1.25 14.33
C GLN A 575 -27.80 -2.40 14.19
N ILE A 576 -27.62 -2.95 12.98
CA ILE A 576 -26.64 -4.03 12.74
C ILE A 576 -25.21 -3.55 13.04
N ILE A 577 -24.88 -2.29 12.71
CA ILE A 577 -23.57 -1.71 13.02
C ILE A 577 -23.39 -1.50 14.52
N PHE A 578 -24.44 -1.03 15.21
CA PHE A 578 -24.41 -0.80 16.66
C PHE A 578 -24.27 -2.10 17.47
N GLU A 579 -24.89 -3.18 17.00
CA GLU A 579 -24.85 -4.50 17.66
C GLU A 579 -23.47 -5.19 17.58
N ASP A 580 -22.62 -4.84 16.60
CA ASP A 580 -21.28 -5.41 16.43
C ASP A 580 -20.29 -4.38 15.88
N SER A 581 -19.36 -3.94 16.74
CA SER A 581 -18.36 -2.92 16.39
C SER A 581 -17.44 -3.31 15.22
N ARG A 582 -17.32 -4.59 14.88
CA ARG A 582 -16.58 -5.02 13.68
C ARG A 582 -17.21 -4.52 12.39
N ASN A 583 -18.50 -4.18 12.42
CA ASN A 583 -19.25 -3.65 11.28
C ASN A 583 -19.00 -2.15 11.04
N GLU A 584 -18.28 -1.44 11.93
CA GLU A 584 -18.03 -0.01 11.74
C GLU A 584 -17.27 0.32 10.46
N VAL A 585 -16.47 -0.63 9.94
CA VAL A 585 -15.79 -0.54 8.64
C VAL A 585 -16.76 -0.31 7.47
N TRP A 586 -18.04 -0.63 7.64
CA TRP A 586 -19.08 -0.44 6.62
C TRP A 586 -19.74 0.94 6.65
N ARG A 587 -19.60 1.71 7.74
CA ARG A 587 -20.22 3.05 7.87
C ARG A 587 -19.97 3.96 6.68
N PRO A 588 -18.75 4.07 6.12
CA PRO A 588 -18.51 4.96 4.97
C PRO A 588 -19.31 4.57 3.71
N TYR A 589 -19.50 3.27 3.48
CA TYR A 589 -20.28 2.76 2.34
C TYR A 589 -21.77 3.09 2.51
N VAL A 590 -22.28 3.04 3.74
CA VAL A 590 -23.67 3.38 4.06
C VAL A 590 -23.88 4.89 3.98
N ALA A 591 -22.94 5.68 4.49
CA ALA A 591 -22.98 7.15 4.48
C ALA A 591 -23.13 7.70 3.06
N ARG A 592 -22.43 7.10 2.07
CA ARG A 592 -22.61 7.39 0.65
C ARG A 592 -24.08 7.34 0.23
N HIS A 593 -24.73 6.20 0.48
CA HIS A 593 -26.12 5.99 0.07
C HIS A 593 -27.11 6.82 0.90
N LYS A 594 -26.82 7.05 2.17
CA LYS A 594 -27.60 7.95 3.03
C LYS A 594 -27.58 9.39 2.49
N ALA A 595 -26.42 9.89 2.08
CA ALA A 595 -26.33 11.23 1.48
C ALA A 595 -27.15 11.35 0.19
N ILE A 596 -27.12 10.33 -0.67
CA ILE A 596 -27.98 10.27 -1.87
C ILE A 596 -29.46 10.35 -1.50
N TYR A 597 -29.89 9.61 -0.49
CA TYR A 597 -31.26 9.68 0.02
C TYR A 597 -31.62 11.10 0.48
N GLU A 598 -30.75 11.76 1.26
CA GLU A 598 -30.98 13.12 1.76
C GLU A 598 -31.14 14.14 0.62
N TYR A 599 -30.20 14.21 -0.33
CA TYR A 599 -30.30 15.22 -1.39
C TYR A 599 -31.32 14.86 -2.48
N LYS A 600 -31.54 13.57 -2.77
CA LYS A 600 -32.38 13.14 -3.89
C LYS A 600 -33.85 13.00 -3.50
N VAL A 601 -34.12 12.38 -2.34
CA VAL A 601 -35.48 12.07 -1.86
C VAL A 601 -35.97 13.15 -0.89
N CYS A 602 -35.18 13.48 0.14
CA CYS A 602 -35.57 14.48 1.14
C CYS A 602 -35.38 15.93 0.67
N LYS A 603 -34.60 16.16 -0.40
CA LYS A 603 -34.17 17.48 -0.87
C LYS A 603 -33.40 18.29 0.18
N ASN A 604 -32.71 17.59 1.09
CA ASN A 604 -31.92 18.16 2.17
C ASN A 604 -30.43 18.13 1.81
N PHE A 605 -29.96 19.17 1.14
CA PHE A 605 -28.59 19.26 0.66
C PHE A 605 -27.60 19.51 1.80
N GLU A 606 -28.00 20.25 2.82
CA GLU A 606 -27.20 20.54 4.00
C GLU A 606 -26.86 19.27 4.78
N MET A 607 -27.87 18.40 5.00
CA MET A 607 -27.65 17.12 5.67
C MET A 607 -26.77 16.18 4.82
N ALA A 608 -26.98 16.16 3.50
CA ALA A 608 -26.13 15.38 2.60
C ALA A 608 -24.66 15.87 2.62
N GLU A 609 -24.44 17.19 2.60
CA GLU A 609 -23.11 17.79 2.72
C GLU A 609 -22.46 17.38 4.03
N GLN A 610 -23.18 17.50 5.15
CA GLN A 610 -22.68 17.14 6.47
C GLN A 610 -22.24 15.67 6.50
N VAL A 611 -23.08 14.73 6.07
CA VAL A 611 -22.76 13.30 6.06
C VAL A 611 -21.51 13.01 5.22
N LEU A 612 -21.41 13.58 4.02
CA LEU A 612 -20.27 13.33 3.13
C LEU A 612 -18.99 13.99 3.63
N GLN A 613 -19.05 15.21 4.18
CA GLN A 613 -17.89 15.92 4.71
C GLN A 613 -17.35 15.29 6.00
N GLU A 614 -18.23 14.84 6.90
CA GLU A 614 -17.81 14.06 8.07
C GLU A 614 -17.16 12.74 7.66
N THR A 615 -17.73 12.07 6.66
CA THR A 615 -17.19 10.80 6.14
C THR A 615 -15.83 10.98 5.48
N ILE A 616 -15.65 12.02 4.64
CA ILE A 616 -14.38 12.22 3.94
C ILE A 616 -13.26 12.60 4.91
N HIS A 617 -13.57 13.40 5.94
CA HIS A 617 -12.59 13.75 6.97
C HIS A 617 -12.06 12.52 7.71
N LEU A 618 -12.92 11.53 7.98
CA LEU A 618 -12.52 10.25 8.57
C LEU A 618 -11.71 9.39 7.61
N LEU A 619 -12.07 9.37 6.32
CA LEU A 619 -11.43 8.52 5.33
C LEU A 619 -10.08 9.05 4.83
N GLU A 620 -9.87 10.37 4.81
CA GLU A 620 -8.64 11.00 4.33
C GLU A 620 -7.39 10.64 5.14
N VAL A 621 -7.58 10.14 6.37
CA VAL A 621 -6.52 9.61 7.23
C VAL A 621 -6.42 8.08 7.16
N THR A 622 -7.03 7.45 6.16
CA THR A 622 -7.01 6.01 5.91
C THR A 622 -6.57 5.68 4.47
N GLN A 623 -6.21 4.42 4.24
CA GLN A 623 -5.94 3.89 2.89
C GLN A 623 -7.21 3.44 2.13
N LEU A 624 -8.40 3.61 2.70
CA LEU A 624 -9.62 3.04 2.13
C LEU A 624 -10.02 3.72 0.82
N ARG A 625 -10.22 2.91 -0.24
CA ARG A 625 -10.53 3.36 -1.60
C ARG A 625 -11.91 4.03 -1.73
N ILE A 626 -12.87 3.67 -0.87
CA ILE A 626 -14.24 4.23 -0.85
C ILE A 626 -14.27 5.77 -0.76
N LYS A 627 -13.19 6.40 -0.28
CA LYS A 627 -13.06 7.86 -0.25
C LYS A 627 -13.21 8.50 -1.64
N TYR A 628 -12.83 7.80 -2.69
CA TYR A 628 -12.94 8.29 -4.06
C TYR A 628 -14.38 8.26 -4.59
N ASP A 629 -15.20 7.30 -4.14
CA ASP A 629 -16.64 7.36 -4.35
C ASP A 629 -17.28 8.53 -3.58
N ILE A 630 -16.83 8.80 -2.35
CA ILE A 630 -17.31 9.94 -1.56
C ILE A 630 -16.91 11.27 -2.21
N TYR A 631 -15.71 11.39 -2.76
CA TYR A 631 -15.34 12.55 -3.58
C TYR A 631 -16.26 12.69 -4.79
N PHE A 632 -16.54 11.60 -5.51
CA PHE A 632 -17.51 11.65 -6.61
C PHE A 632 -18.89 12.17 -6.14
N GLU A 633 -19.43 11.65 -5.03
CA GLU A 633 -20.73 12.10 -4.50
C GLU A 633 -20.71 13.57 -4.02
N LEU A 634 -19.60 14.04 -3.43
CA LEU A 634 -19.42 15.47 -3.11
C LEU A 634 -19.42 16.32 -4.38
N GLY A 635 -18.75 15.82 -5.43
CA GLY A 635 -18.78 16.41 -6.78
C GLY A 635 -20.21 16.60 -7.29
N GLU A 636 -21.00 15.52 -7.24
CA GLU A 636 -22.41 15.51 -7.64
C GLU A 636 -23.28 16.45 -6.78
N LEU A 637 -23.12 16.40 -5.44
CA LEU A 637 -23.88 17.23 -4.52
C LEU A 637 -23.72 18.72 -4.83
N TYR A 638 -22.47 19.20 -4.92
CA TYR A 638 -22.21 20.61 -5.23
C TYR A 638 -22.60 20.97 -6.67
N ARG A 639 -22.52 20.01 -7.60
CA ARG A 639 -23.00 20.22 -8.97
C ARG A 639 -24.50 20.46 -8.99
N ILE A 640 -25.30 19.78 -8.17
CA ILE A 640 -26.77 19.85 -8.20
C ILE A 640 -27.32 21.00 -7.33
N TRP A 641 -26.76 21.23 -6.14
CA TRP A 641 -27.36 22.08 -5.08
C TRP A 641 -27.85 23.47 -5.53
N ASN A 642 -26.98 24.32 -6.10
CA ASN A 642 -27.35 25.64 -6.63
C ASN A 642 -26.26 26.22 -7.55
N ASN A 643 -26.50 27.39 -8.16
CA ASN A 643 -25.62 28.04 -9.14
C ASN A 643 -24.52 28.94 -8.53
N ASN A 644 -23.98 28.58 -7.36
CA ASN A 644 -22.92 29.34 -6.71
C ASN A 644 -21.53 29.04 -7.31
N THR A 645 -20.75 30.07 -7.67
CA THR A 645 -19.38 29.92 -8.18
C THR A 645 -18.45 29.16 -7.22
N ASN A 646 -18.68 29.23 -5.91
CA ASN A 646 -17.97 28.41 -4.93
C ASN A 646 -18.22 26.90 -5.15
N ASN A 647 -19.44 26.53 -5.51
CA ASN A 647 -19.82 25.14 -5.76
C ASN A 647 -19.18 24.60 -7.04
N TYR A 648 -18.96 25.44 -8.06
CA TYR A 648 -18.17 25.03 -9.23
C TYR A 648 -16.78 24.57 -8.82
N THR A 649 -16.06 25.39 -8.06
CA THR A 649 -14.68 25.09 -7.62
C THR A 649 -14.63 23.86 -6.71
N LYS A 650 -15.57 23.71 -5.78
CA LYS A 650 -15.65 22.50 -4.94
C LYS A 650 -15.92 21.25 -5.79
N SER A 651 -16.95 21.31 -6.64
CA SER A 651 -17.40 20.18 -7.46
C SER A 651 -16.29 19.68 -8.39
N ILE A 652 -15.62 20.60 -9.12
CA ILE A 652 -14.54 20.22 -10.04
C ILE A 652 -13.35 19.58 -9.32
N ASN A 653 -12.95 20.11 -8.16
CA ASN A 653 -11.83 19.56 -7.41
C ASN A 653 -12.12 18.13 -6.95
N TYR A 654 -13.33 17.86 -6.45
CA TYR A 654 -13.72 16.53 -6.02
C TYR A 654 -13.82 15.53 -7.19
N TYR A 655 -14.39 15.93 -8.33
CA TYR A 655 -14.37 15.06 -9.51
C TYR A 655 -12.95 14.76 -9.99
N LEU A 656 -12.04 15.74 -9.96
CA LEU A 656 -10.65 15.54 -10.40
C LEU A 656 -9.92 14.52 -9.51
N GLU A 657 -10.14 14.55 -8.19
CA GLU A 657 -9.63 13.52 -7.28
C GLU A 657 -10.15 12.12 -7.64
N ALA A 658 -11.46 11.99 -7.88
CA ALA A 658 -12.08 10.73 -8.28
C ALA A 658 -11.55 10.23 -9.65
N VAL A 659 -11.44 11.11 -10.65
CA VAL A 659 -10.92 10.78 -11.99
C VAL A 659 -9.46 10.36 -11.92
N GLN A 660 -8.63 11.07 -11.15
CA GLN A 660 -7.20 10.77 -11.04
C GLN A 660 -6.98 9.40 -10.41
N PHE A 661 -7.76 9.05 -9.38
CA PHE A 661 -7.74 7.71 -8.81
C PHE A 661 -8.24 6.68 -9.81
N ALA A 662 -9.43 6.87 -10.38
CA ALA A 662 -10.07 5.92 -11.28
C ALA A 662 -9.18 5.56 -12.48
N LYS A 663 -8.50 6.55 -13.09
CA LYS A 663 -7.51 6.31 -14.15
C LYS A 663 -6.31 5.49 -13.70
N ARG A 664 -5.84 5.68 -12.46
CA ARG A 664 -4.67 4.98 -11.91
C ARG A 664 -4.95 3.51 -11.65
N VAL A 665 -6.19 3.17 -11.32
CA VAL A 665 -6.62 1.79 -11.00
C VAL A 665 -7.49 1.17 -12.11
N ASN A 666 -7.59 1.82 -13.27
CA ASN A 666 -8.41 1.40 -14.41
C ASN A 666 -9.90 1.14 -14.10
N ASP A 667 -10.45 1.84 -13.10
CA ASP A 667 -11.89 1.85 -12.82
C ASP A 667 -12.63 2.72 -13.83
N TYR A 668 -13.01 2.12 -14.95
CA TYR A 668 -13.67 2.85 -16.02
C TYR A 668 -15.09 3.32 -15.65
N ASN A 669 -15.77 2.65 -14.72
CA ASN A 669 -17.09 3.04 -14.27
C ASN A 669 -17.04 4.38 -13.52
N LEU A 670 -16.18 4.48 -12.50
CA LEU A 670 -15.97 5.73 -11.77
C LEU A 670 -15.37 6.82 -12.66
N GLN A 671 -14.42 6.46 -13.54
CA GLN A 671 -13.79 7.40 -14.47
C GLN A 671 -14.83 8.04 -15.38
N SER A 672 -15.60 7.24 -16.13
CA SER A 672 -16.55 7.74 -17.11
C SER A 672 -17.66 8.57 -16.46
N THR A 673 -18.20 8.10 -15.33
CA THR A 673 -19.25 8.84 -14.60
C THR A 673 -18.74 10.18 -14.06
N SER A 674 -17.53 10.22 -13.48
CA SER A 674 -16.93 11.47 -13.00
C SER A 674 -16.67 12.45 -14.15
N GLN A 675 -16.20 11.97 -15.31
CA GLN A 675 -16.00 12.80 -16.50
C GLN A 675 -17.31 13.37 -17.05
N LEU A 676 -18.39 12.57 -17.07
CA LEU A 676 -19.72 13.05 -17.44
C LEU A 676 -20.26 14.10 -16.43
N GLY A 677 -19.99 13.91 -15.14
CA GLY A 677 -20.26 14.91 -14.09
C GLY A 677 -19.55 16.24 -14.34
N ILE A 678 -18.26 16.21 -14.71
CA ILE A 678 -17.49 17.40 -15.11
C ILE A 678 -18.10 18.08 -16.35
N MET A 679 -18.55 17.31 -17.35
CA MET A 679 -19.20 17.87 -18.54
C MET A 679 -20.51 18.57 -18.18
N LEU A 680 -21.35 17.95 -17.36
CA LEU A 680 -22.60 18.56 -16.90
C LEU A 680 -22.36 19.81 -16.05
N LEU A 681 -21.35 19.78 -15.19
CA LEU A 681 -20.90 20.96 -14.45
C LEU A 681 -20.46 22.07 -15.41
N SER A 682 -19.71 21.73 -16.46
CA SER A 682 -19.27 22.70 -17.48
C SER A 682 -20.47 23.31 -18.21
N ILE A 683 -21.44 22.49 -18.63
CA ILE A 683 -22.66 22.95 -19.30
C ILE A 683 -23.47 23.87 -18.36
N LYS A 684 -23.61 23.50 -17.07
CA LYS A 684 -24.31 24.29 -16.05
C LYS A 684 -23.80 25.73 -15.96
N TYR A 685 -22.49 25.91 -16.01
CA TYR A 685 -21.83 27.20 -15.89
C TYR A 685 -21.45 27.84 -17.23
N GLY A 686 -21.86 27.25 -18.36
CA GLY A 686 -21.60 27.79 -19.70
C GLY A 686 -20.17 27.63 -20.21
N TYR A 687 -19.37 26.73 -19.61
CA TYR A 687 -18.03 26.39 -20.06
C TYR A 687 -18.05 25.36 -21.21
N LYS A 688 -16.94 25.30 -21.96
CA LYS A 688 -16.78 24.38 -23.08
C LYS A 688 -16.56 22.95 -22.59
N THR A 689 -17.24 21.99 -23.23
CA THR A 689 -17.04 20.55 -23.00
C THR A 689 -16.06 19.95 -23.99
N ASP A 690 -15.39 18.87 -23.58
CA ASP A 690 -14.51 18.08 -24.44
C ASP A 690 -15.32 16.99 -25.16
N ASN A 691 -15.57 17.21 -26.46
CA ASN A 691 -16.37 16.30 -27.27
C ASN A 691 -15.63 14.99 -27.62
N ASP A 692 -14.29 14.98 -27.59
CA ASP A 692 -13.52 13.78 -27.91
C ASP A 692 -13.55 12.80 -26.73
N ILE A 693 -13.47 13.32 -25.50
CA ILE A 693 -13.71 12.51 -24.30
C ILE A 693 -15.13 11.91 -24.33
N LEU A 694 -16.15 12.70 -24.70
CA LEU A 694 -17.53 12.20 -24.73
C LEU A 694 -17.71 11.06 -25.75
N LYS A 695 -17.18 11.22 -26.97
CA LYS A 695 -17.22 10.17 -28.00
C LYS A 695 -16.53 8.89 -27.53
N SER A 696 -15.38 9.03 -26.87
CA SER A 696 -14.65 7.91 -26.27
C SER A 696 -15.49 7.19 -25.20
N ILE A 697 -16.16 7.95 -24.31
CA ILE A 697 -17.06 7.39 -23.31
C ILE A 697 -18.20 6.62 -23.95
N ILE A 698 -18.90 7.21 -24.92
CA ILE A 698 -20.03 6.56 -25.61
C ILE A 698 -19.58 5.25 -26.25
N SER A 699 -18.49 5.26 -27.03
CA SER A 699 -17.99 4.06 -27.70
C SER A 699 -17.59 2.97 -26.72
N ARG A 700 -16.81 3.33 -25.68
CA ARG A 700 -16.27 2.33 -24.76
C ARG A 700 -17.34 1.75 -23.84
N THR A 701 -18.23 2.59 -23.28
CA THR A 701 -19.35 2.12 -22.43
C THR A 701 -20.31 1.20 -23.19
N TYR A 702 -20.58 1.48 -24.48
CA TYR A 702 -21.33 0.59 -25.36
C TYR A 702 -20.63 -0.77 -25.53
N ASN A 703 -19.34 -0.75 -25.88
CA ASN A 703 -18.57 -1.96 -26.15
C ASN A 703 -18.49 -2.91 -24.95
N ILE A 704 -18.32 -2.37 -23.74
CA ILE A 704 -18.21 -3.19 -22.51
C ILE A 704 -19.56 -3.43 -21.82
N GLY A 705 -20.66 -2.86 -22.34
CA GLY A 705 -22.00 -3.07 -21.81
C GLY A 705 -22.33 -2.33 -20.49
N LEU A 706 -21.67 -1.21 -20.20
CA LEU A 706 -22.04 -0.33 -19.07
C LEU A 706 -23.25 0.54 -19.45
N ASN A 707 -24.46 -0.03 -19.42
CA ASN A 707 -25.65 0.63 -19.97
C ASN A 707 -26.00 1.93 -19.25
N ILE A 708 -25.86 2.02 -17.92
CA ILE A 708 -26.17 3.25 -17.18
C ILE A 708 -25.29 4.40 -17.70
N ASN A 709 -23.98 4.18 -17.76
CA ASN A 709 -23.00 5.19 -18.18
C ASN A 709 -23.17 5.54 -19.67
N TYR A 710 -23.46 4.54 -20.51
CA TYR A 710 -23.78 4.77 -21.93
C TYR A 710 -25.00 5.68 -22.09
N ASN A 711 -26.10 5.39 -21.39
CA ASN A 711 -27.32 6.18 -21.47
C ASN A 711 -27.14 7.59 -20.90
N TYR A 712 -26.32 7.74 -19.87
CA TYR A 712 -25.94 9.04 -19.34
C TYR A 712 -25.08 9.85 -20.32
N ALA A 713 -24.13 9.20 -20.99
CA ALA A 713 -23.33 9.82 -22.05
C ALA A 713 -24.20 10.25 -23.25
N MET A 714 -25.17 9.44 -23.63
CA MET A 714 -26.15 9.80 -24.67
C MET A 714 -27.00 11.00 -24.26
N TYR A 715 -27.42 11.09 -23.00
CA TYR A 715 -28.11 12.27 -22.47
C TYR A 715 -27.23 13.53 -22.58
N VAL A 716 -25.97 13.46 -22.15
CA VAL A 716 -25.00 14.56 -22.25
C VAL A 716 -24.74 14.97 -23.71
N LYS A 717 -24.67 14.01 -24.64
CA LYS A 717 -24.53 14.27 -26.08
C LYS A 717 -25.67 15.15 -26.60
N TYR A 718 -26.92 14.74 -26.38
CA TYR A 718 -28.08 15.51 -26.83
C TYR A 718 -28.17 16.88 -26.14
N LEU A 719 -27.71 17.01 -24.89
CA LEU A 719 -27.61 18.30 -24.20
C LEU A 719 -26.61 19.25 -24.88
N ILE A 720 -25.44 18.76 -25.26
CA ILE A 720 -24.39 19.58 -25.90
C ILE A 720 -24.79 19.98 -27.31
N GLU A 721 -25.40 19.06 -28.07
CA GLU A 721 -25.86 19.29 -29.44
C GLU A 721 -27.15 20.13 -29.48
N ASN A 722 -27.81 20.34 -28.33
CA ASN A 722 -29.10 21.01 -28.20
C ASN A 722 -30.18 20.36 -29.09
N GLU A 723 -30.14 19.03 -29.17
CA GLU A 723 -31.05 18.19 -29.96
C GLU A 723 -32.13 17.55 -29.09
N SER A 724 -33.28 17.24 -29.69
CA SER A 724 -34.31 16.47 -29.00
C SER A 724 -33.91 15.01 -28.86
N ILE A 725 -34.01 14.47 -27.64
CA ILE A 725 -33.72 13.07 -27.37
C ILE A 725 -34.72 12.16 -28.12
N PRO A 726 -34.27 11.14 -28.87
CA PRO A 726 -35.14 10.23 -29.60
C PRO A 726 -36.20 9.56 -28.72
N LYS A 727 -37.39 9.34 -29.30
CA LYS A 727 -38.53 8.73 -28.56
C LYS A 727 -38.21 7.31 -28.10
N GLU A 728 -37.45 6.56 -28.90
CA GLU A 728 -37.00 5.20 -28.61
C GLU A 728 -36.12 5.18 -27.36
N THR A 729 -35.19 6.14 -27.25
CA THR A 729 -34.32 6.31 -26.08
C THR A 729 -35.12 6.66 -24.83
N VAL A 730 -36.06 7.63 -24.93
CA VAL A 730 -36.95 7.98 -23.80
C VAL A 730 -37.83 6.79 -23.39
N SER A 731 -38.34 6.02 -24.36
CA SER A 731 -39.13 4.82 -24.09
C SER A 731 -38.31 3.76 -23.37
N TYR A 732 -37.04 3.58 -23.76
CA TYR A 732 -36.11 2.69 -23.07
C TYR A 732 -35.86 3.14 -21.63
N TRP A 733 -35.56 4.42 -21.41
CA TRP A 733 -35.35 4.96 -20.04
C TRP A 733 -36.58 4.82 -19.15
N ARG A 734 -37.79 5.00 -19.69
CA ARG A 734 -39.03 4.75 -18.95
C ARG A 734 -39.21 3.28 -18.60
N LYS A 735 -38.97 2.39 -19.56
CA LYS A 735 -39.03 0.93 -19.35
C LYS A 735 -38.08 0.50 -18.23
N MET A 736 -36.88 1.07 -18.21
CA MET A 736 -35.85 0.75 -17.21
C MET A 736 -35.96 1.60 -15.93
N GLN A 737 -36.94 2.50 -15.85
CA GLN A 737 -37.16 3.42 -14.72
C GLN A 737 -35.93 4.29 -14.36
N TYR A 738 -35.19 4.78 -15.36
CA TYR A 738 -34.06 5.70 -15.18
C TYR A 738 -34.55 7.12 -14.85
N SER A 739 -35.05 7.32 -13.61
CA SER A 739 -35.77 8.54 -13.19
C SER A 739 -35.06 9.83 -13.60
N ASP A 740 -33.75 9.92 -13.36
CA ASP A 740 -32.96 11.13 -13.63
C ASP A 740 -32.87 11.53 -15.12
N LEU A 741 -33.12 10.61 -16.05
CA LEU A 741 -32.94 10.86 -17.49
C LEU A 741 -34.23 11.31 -18.21
N PHE A 742 -35.41 11.03 -17.66
CA PHE A 742 -36.68 11.30 -18.37
C PHE A 742 -37.57 12.39 -17.74
N PHE A 743 -37.12 13.07 -16.67
CA PHE A 743 -37.84 14.22 -16.11
C PHE A 743 -37.70 15.52 -16.92
N TYR A 744 -36.78 15.59 -17.90
CA TYR A 744 -36.46 16.82 -18.64
C TYR A 744 -36.79 16.95 -20.16
N PRO A 745 -37.55 16.09 -20.88
CA PRO A 745 -37.60 16.15 -22.35
C PRO A 745 -38.50 17.24 -22.95
N ARG A 746 -38.93 18.28 -22.21
CA ARG A 746 -40.04 19.16 -22.66
C ARG A 746 -39.90 20.67 -22.55
N LYS A 747 -38.71 21.26 -22.34
CA LYS A 747 -38.56 22.73 -22.45
C LYS A 747 -37.45 23.13 -23.40
N VAL A 748 -37.78 24.11 -24.25
CA VAL A 748 -37.01 24.79 -25.31
C VAL A 748 -35.75 25.53 -24.79
N ASN A 749 -35.23 25.15 -23.62
CA ASN A 749 -33.96 25.64 -23.10
C ASN A 749 -33.42 24.62 -22.08
N LEU A 750 -32.69 23.61 -22.57
CA LEU A 750 -32.04 22.58 -21.76
C LEU A 750 -31.02 23.17 -20.76
N ARG A 751 -30.55 24.41 -20.97
CA ARG A 751 -29.73 25.16 -19.99
C ARG A 751 -30.44 25.42 -18.65
N ASN A 752 -31.75 25.63 -18.66
CA ASN A 752 -32.52 25.87 -17.43
C ASN A 752 -32.84 24.59 -16.65
N ALA A 753 -32.72 23.42 -17.29
CA ALA A 753 -32.91 22.10 -16.66
C ALA A 753 -31.73 21.67 -15.78
N ILE A 754 -30.54 22.26 -15.99
CA ILE A 754 -29.33 21.98 -15.21
C ILE A 754 -29.23 22.92 -14.00
N SER A 755 -30.12 23.91 -13.92
CA SER A 755 -30.20 24.90 -12.84
C SER A 755 -31.11 24.48 -11.68
N ASN A 756 -31.90 23.40 -11.85
CA ASN A 756 -32.83 22.81 -10.88
C ASN A 756 -32.57 21.31 -10.78
#